data_AF-A0A832F4P2-F1
#
_entry.id   AF-A0A832F4P2-F1
#
_cell.length_a   1.000
_cell.length_b   1.000
_cell.length_c   1.000
_cell.angle_alpha   90.00
_cell.angle_beta   90.00
_cell.angle_gamma   90.00
#
_symmetry.space_group_name_H-M   'P 1'
#
loop_
_entity.id
_entity.type
_entity.pdbx_description
1 polymer ?
#
loop_
_entity_poly.entity_id
_entity_poly.type
_entity_poly.pdbx_seq_one_letter_code
_entity_poly.pdbx_strand_id
1 'polypeptide(L)'
;MRQLQQFLKKASKILKTLWLLFPSLVFLVLVWQCFWVLPQGKDIIISMLEKKYVASIFLVALTFYVFITWYTGRILVYRKRELSDILYAHYKSQEGKPEAMQRDVAFYLQVIFNMPRLFGYLIFSFIWIALLRIVPLPELGFTTRVSPGWSYALLAISVLLYIGLYRLARIVRKKTIEQPVGLYHSAAEQKRKKNLLFSTYFVLLVLLIAVNLIWRNAWLLLLSILVLQMMFPFIVVIRRTRSDLATLPQMESEEYGQWLQKENAPKSFLHWVLYNANIPMSEKKFFIWFNIISLVGLFFYLLTIFHFPFSVWLGSFSFVLLAFGVLIGFLGIISIVSVANGINLHIFIFLLAIVVGSLPGFEPHNVRLTSYTNAKQQPFYNRPTLRTYFNEWTRLRKEAIAGSAYYPVYFVLADGGASRSGYWTASALSKLQDSTKGKFGNHLFCLSGASGGSVGNGSFFALLHQQKNGTPVKNFGQETRNFLQEDFLTYTLGRMLGPDFVRFVLPIWFIDDRAAALEHAMENGGVGTDRLSSKMASELSEMFPFQKNNKDIPILFVNVTRMQDGRPGLVSNIKLEESIFGKRIDVLQTLDTGKNMKLSTAVIMGARFPYVSPAGRINNNYYVDGGYFDNSGAGAVHEMIIQLQRTVEDSLAVNPQHYLGKLKFTIIHIMNS
;
A
#
# COMPACT_ATOMS: atom_id res chain seq x y z
N MET A 1 -23.00 -17.59 -40.01
CA MET A 1 -23.49 -18.19 -38.75
C MET A 1 -22.55 -19.20 -38.09
N ARG A 2 -22.09 -20.28 -38.76
CA ARG A 2 -21.22 -21.30 -38.13
C ARG A 2 -19.89 -20.76 -37.56
N GLN A 3 -19.20 -19.85 -38.27
CA GLN A 3 -17.96 -19.22 -37.79
C GLN A 3 -18.18 -18.37 -36.53
N LEU A 4 -19.26 -17.58 -36.50
CA LEU A 4 -19.66 -16.78 -35.34
C LEU A 4 -19.96 -17.68 -34.13
N GLN A 5 -20.71 -18.77 -34.31
CA GLN A 5 -20.97 -19.73 -33.24
C GLN A 5 -19.68 -20.38 -32.69
N GLN A 6 -18.73 -20.72 -33.56
CA GLN A 6 -17.43 -21.25 -33.14
C GLN A 6 -16.61 -20.21 -32.37
N PHE A 7 -16.61 -18.97 -32.83
CA PHE A 7 -15.97 -17.85 -32.14
C PHE A 7 -16.57 -17.64 -30.74
N LEU A 8 -17.90 -17.55 -30.63
CA LEU A 8 -18.61 -17.38 -29.36
C LEU A 8 -18.34 -18.54 -28.39
N LYS A 9 -18.29 -19.79 -28.88
CA LYS A 9 -17.91 -20.95 -28.06
C LYS A 9 -16.47 -20.86 -27.55
N LYS A 10 -15.52 -20.38 -28.37
CA LYS A 10 -14.13 -20.15 -27.92
C LYS A 10 -14.04 -19.02 -26.91
N ALA A 11 -14.73 -17.90 -27.15
CA ALA A 11 -14.78 -16.76 -26.24
C ALA A 11 -15.38 -17.13 -24.88
N SER A 12 -16.52 -17.84 -24.86
CA SER A 12 -17.15 -18.33 -23.64
C SER A 12 -16.19 -19.18 -22.79
N LYS A 13 -15.42 -20.07 -23.43
CA LYS A 13 -14.41 -20.90 -22.76
C LYS A 13 -13.27 -20.09 -22.14
N ILE A 14 -12.83 -19.02 -22.80
CA ILE A 14 -11.84 -18.08 -22.25
C ILE A 14 -12.43 -17.36 -21.04
N LEU A 15 -13.64 -16.80 -21.15
CA LEU A 15 -14.31 -16.08 -20.06
C LEU A 15 -14.54 -16.97 -18.83
N LYS A 16 -14.98 -18.22 -19.02
CA LYS A 16 -15.10 -19.20 -17.93
C LYS A 16 -13.76 -19.45 -17.22
N THR A 17 -12.66 -19.50 -17.98
CA THR A 17 -11.32 -19.68 -17.41
C THR A 17 -10.88 -18.44 -16.63
N LEU A 18 -11.14 -17.24 -17.16
CA LEU A 18 -10.84 -15.98 -16.47
C LEU A 18 -11.64 -15.85 -15.17
N TRP A 19 -12.92 -16.26 -15.18
CA TRP A 19 -13.74 -16.29 -13.98
C TRP A 19 -13.24 -17.29 -12.94
N LEU A 20 -12.82 -18.49 -13.37
CA LEU A 20 -12.21 -19.46 -12.45
C LEU A 20 -10.93 -18.92 -11.79
N LEU A 21 -10.16 -18.11 -12.51
CA LEU A 21 -8.90 -17.53 -12.06
C LEU A 21 -9.04 -16.05 -11.66
N PHE A 22 -10.25 -15.61 -11.32
CA PHE A 22 -10.49 -14.19 -11.09
C PHE A 22 -9.60 -13.58 -9.99
N PRO A 23 -9.22 -14.28 -8.88
CA PRO A 23 -8.35 -13.65 -7.88
C PRO A 23 -7.00 -13.26 -8.49
N SER A 24 -6.38 -14.17 -9.25
CA SER A 24 -5.13 -13.90 -9.95
C SER A 24 -5.28 -12.79 -11.00
N LEU A 25 -6.41 -12.74 -11.70
CA LEU A 25 -6.69 -11.68 -12.68
C LEU A 25 -6.81 -10.30 -12.01
N VAL A 26 -7.54 -10.21 -10.89
CA VAL A 26 -7.71 -8.95 -10.13
C VAL A 26 -6.36 -8.42 -9.68
N PHE A 27 -5.53 -9.27 -9.07
CA PHE A 27 -4.20 -8.85 -8.60
C PHE A 27 -3.23 -8.51 -9.74
N LEU A 28 -3.38 -9.12 -10.92
CA LEU A 28 -2.65 -8.72 -12.12
C LEU A 28 -3.05 -7.30 -12.59
N VAL A 29 -4.36 -7.00 -12.57
CA VAL A 29 -4.88 -5.66 -12.87
C VAL A 29 -4.44 -4.64 -11.82
N LEU A 30 -4.38 -5.03 -10.54
CA LEU A 30 -3.86 -4.17 -9.47
C LEU A 30 -2.38 -3.81 -9.67
N VAL A 31 -1.54 -4.74 -10.14
CA VAL A 31 -0.14 -4.41 -10.49
C VAL A 31 -0.10 -3.34 -11.59
N TRP A 32 -0.91 -3.47 -12.64
CA TRP A 32 -1.01 -2.47 -13.69
C TRP A 32 -1.49 -1.11 -13.13
N GLN A 33 -2.60 -1.09 -12.40
CA GLN A 33 -3.17 0.14 -11.86
C GLN A 33 -2.18 0.82 -10.91
N CYS A 34 -1.65 0.09 -9.93
CA CYS A 34 -0.77 0.64 -8.93
C CYS A 34 0.55 1.14 -9.51
N PHE A 35 1.21 0.36 -10.37
CA PHE A 35 2.60 0.65 -10.76
C PHE A 35 2.75 1.33 -12.12
N TRP A 36 1.75 1.27 -13.00
CA TRP A 36 1.81 1.97 -14.29
C TRP A 36 1.06 3.30 -14.27
N VAL A 37 -0.14 3.29 -13.69
CA VAL A 37 -1.10 4.40 -13.78
C VAL A 37 -0.85 5.40 -12.65
N LEU A 38 -0.83 4.95 -11.40
CA LEU A 38 -0.70 5.83 -10.25
C LEU A 38 0.72 6.43 -10.16
N PRO A 39 0.85 7.77 -9.99
CA PRO A 39 2.15 8.41 -9.71
C PRO A 39 2.83 7.84 -8.47
N GLN A 40 2.06 7.59 -7.40
CA GLN A 40 2.58 7.08 -6.12
C GLN A 40 3.25 5.70 -6.27
N GLY A 41 2.74 4.85 -7.17
CA GLY A 41 3.39 3.56 -7.43
C GLY A 41 4.74 3.71 -8.13
N LYS A 42 4.95 4.77 -8.91
CA LYS A 42 6.28 5.07 -9.48
C LYS A 42 7.24 5.54 -8.40
N ASP A 43 6.77 6.36 -7.45
CA ASP A 43 7.57 6.80 -6.30
C ASP A 43 8.02 5.60 -5.45
N ILE A 44 7.15 4.61 -5.23
CA ILE A 44 7.51 3.34 -4.55
C ILE A 44 8.61 2.58 -5.30
N ILE A 45 8.57 2.55 -6.64
CA ILE A 45 9.62 1.92 -7.46
C ILE A 45 10.95 2.67 -7.29
N ILE A 46 10.92 4.00 -7.34
CA ILE A 46 12.11 4.85 -7.18
C ILE A 46 12.73 4.64 -5.80
N SER A 47 11.92 4.68 -4.74
CA SER A 47 12.37 4.45 -3.36
C SER A 47 13.02 3.08 -3.16
N MET A 48 12.52 2.04 -3.85
CA MET A 48 13.16 0.72 -3.83
C MET A 48 14.56 0.74 -4.46
N LEU A 49 14.74 1.47 -5.57
CA LEU A 49 16.04 1.59 -6.25
C LEU A 49 17.05 2.44 -5.45
N GLU A 50 16.59 3.20 -4.47
CA GLU A 50 17.44 4.00 -3.57
C GLU A 50 18.14 3.14 -2.50
N LYS A 51 17.51 2.05 -2.05
CA LYS A 51 18.01 1.20 -0.96
C LYS A 51 18.72 -0.06 -1.48
N LYS A 52 20.02 -0.24 -1.16
CA LYS A 52 20.89 -1.32 -1.69
C LYS A 52 20.30 -2.73 -1.56
N TYR A 53 19.80 -3.11 -0.39
CA TYR A 53 19.37 -4.48 -0.10
C TYR A 53 17.92 -4.77 -0.52
N VAL A 54 17.12 -3.73 -0.77
CA VAL A 54 15.67 -3.88 -1.04
C VAL A 54 15.44 -4.51 -2.41
N ALA A 55 16.33 -4.28 -3.39
CA ALA A 55 16.24 -4.91 -4.72
C ALA A 55 16.30 -6.46 -4.66
N SER A 56 17.14 -7.03 -3.79
CA SER A 56 17.25 -8.48 -3.61
C SER A 56 16.03 -9.07 -2.92
N ILE A 57 15.53 -8.41 -1.87
CA ILE A 57 14.29 -8.79 -1.18
C ILE A 57 13.10 -8.71 -2.15
N PHE A 58 13.08 -7.68 -2.99
CA PHE A 58 12.08 -7.49 -4.02
C PHE A 58 12.05 -8.66 -5.02
N LEU A 59 13.21 -9.16 -5.49
CA LEU A 59 13.27 -10.32 -6.38
C LEU A 59 12.70 -11.59 -5.72
N VAL A 60 12.93 -11.77 -4.42
CA VAL A 60 12.33 -12.87 -3.65
C VAL A 60 10.81 -12.72 -3.59
N ALA A 61 10.30 -11.53 -3.24
CA ALA A 61 8.87 -11.25 -3.16
C ALA A 61 8.18 -11.38 -4.53
N LEU A 62 8.81 -10.93 -5.61
CA LEU A 62 8.33 -11.08 -6.98
C LEU A 62 8.24 -12.55 -7.39
N THR A 63 9.29 -13.33 -7.11
CA THR A 63 9.32 -14.77 -7.42
C THR A 63 8.26 -15.51 -6.62
N PHE A 64 8.08 -15.16 -5.34
CA PHE A 64 7.01 -15.67 -4.49
C PHE A 64 5.64 -15.37 -5.10
N TYR A 65 5.37 -14.12 -5.45
CA TYR A 65 4.10 -13.70 -6.04
C TYR A 65 3.76 -14.45 -7.34
N VAL A 66 4.74 -14.59 -8.25
CA VAL A 66 4.62 -15.37 -9.48
C VAL A 66 4.31 -16.84 -9.18
N PHE A 67 5.04 -17.42 -8.23
CA PHE A 67 4.91 -18.82 -7.84
C PHE A 67 3.53 -19.13 -7.25
N ILE A 68 3.04 -18.30 -6.32
CA ILE A 68 1.72 -18.44 -5.73
C ILE A 68 0.62 -18.29 -6.79
N THR A 69 0.72 -17.25 -7.64
CA THR A 69 -0.25 -17.01 -8.73
C THR A 69 -0.40 -18.22 -9.63
N TRP A 70 0.72 -18.77 -10.11
CA TRP A 70 0.70 -19.90 -11.02
C TRP A 70 0.17 -21.17 -10.37
N TYR A 71 0.68 -21.54 -9.18
CA TYR A 71 0.36 -22.85 -8.61
C TYR A 71 -1.03 -22.90 -7.99
N THR A 72 -1.47 -21.82 -7.33
CA THR A 72 -2.85 -21.71 -6.84
C THR A 72 -3.86 -21.79 -8.00
N GLY A 73 -3.62 -21.03 -9.08
CA GLY A 73 -4.44 -21.10 -10.28
C GLY A 73 -4.48 -22.51 -10.90
N ARG A 74 -3.37 -23.24 -10.82
CA ARG A 74 -3.30 -24.63 -11.29
C ARG A 74 -4.12 -25.61 -10.44
N ILE A 75 -4.10 -25.47 -9.11
CA ILE A 75 -4.93 -26.29 -8.22
C ILE A 75 -6.42 -26.04 -8.51
N LEU A 76 -6.82 -24.79 -8.71
CA LEU A 76 -8.19 -24.43 -9.10
C LEU A 76 -8.62 -25.11 -10.40
N VAL A 77 -7.72 -25.14 -11.39
CA VAL A 77 -7.95 -25.84 -12.66
C VAL A 77 -8.17 -27.34 -12.43
N TYR A 78 -7.37 -28.00 -11.58
CA TYR A 78 -7.55 -29.43 -11.27
C TYR A 78 -8.87 -29.74 -10.57
N ARG A 79 -9.41 -28.82 -9.78
CA ARG A 79 -10.67 -29.04 -9.06
C ARG A 79 -11.91 -28.88 -9.95
N LYS A 80 -11.81 -28.29 -11.15
CA LYS A 80 -12.98 -28.06 -11.99
C LYS A 80 -13.51 -29.37 -12.60
N ARG A 81 -14.67 -29.86 -12.13
CA ARG A 81 -15.32 -31.12 -12.59
C ARG A 81 -15.38 -31.28 -14.11
N GLU A 82 -15.93 -30.27 -14.81
CA GLU A 82 -16.03 -30.25 -16.28
C GLU A 82 -14.69 -30.54 -16.99
N LEU A 83 -13.55 -30.22 -16.37
CA LEU A 83 -12.23 -30.46 -16.95
C LEU A 83 -11.86 -31.94 -16.93
N SER A 84 -12.18 -32.65 -15.85
CA SER A 84 -11.91 -34.08 -15.69
C SER A 84 -12.63 -34.88 -16.76
N ASP A 85 -13.91 -34.57 -16.99
CA ASP A 85 -14.73 -35.21 -18.02
C ASP A 85 -14.20 -34.92 -19.43
N ILE A 86 -13.83 -33.67 -19.71
CA ILE A 86 -13.26 -33.27 -21.01
C ILE A 86 -11.89 -33.94 -21.25
N LEU A 87 -11.05 -34.05 -20.22
CA LEU A 87 -9.75 -34.72 -20.30
C LEU A 87 -9.94 -36.22 -20.59
N TYR A 88 -10.80 -36.88 -19.82
CA TYR A 88 -11.10 -38.30 -20.00
C TYR A 88 -11.67 -38.58 -21.39
N ALA A 89 -12.70 -37.84 -21.82
CA ALA A 89 -13.28 -37.98 -23.15
C ALA A 89 -12.25 -37.74 -24.26
N HIS A 90 -11.35 -36.77 -24.07
CA HIS A 90 -10.27 -36.49 -25.02
C HIS A 90 -9.28 -37.66 -25.13
N TYR A 91 -8.79 -38.19 -24.01
CA TYR A 91 -7.82 -39.29 -24.02
C TYR A 91 -8.44 -40.63 -24.45
N LYS A 92 -9.68 -40.93 -24.04
CA LYS A 92 -10.44 -42.11 -24.50
C LYS A 92 -10.69 -42.08 -26.01
N SER A 93 -11.01 -40.92 -26.58
CA SER A 93 -11.19 -40.77 -28.05
C SER A 93 -9.89 -40.94 -28.87
N GLN A 94 -8.75 -40.97 -28.19
CA GLN A 94 -7.40 -41.08 -28.75
C GLN A 94 -6.77 -42.45 -28.50
N GLU A 95 -7.45 -43.33 -27.75
CA GLU A 95 -7.04 -44.69 -27.44
C GLU A 95 -6.89 -45.51 -28.73
N GLY A 96 -5.76 -46.21 -28.90
CA GLY A 96 -5.43 -46.98 -30.10
C GLY A 96 -4.87 -46.20 -31.31
N LYS A 97 -4.78 -44.85 -31.26
CA LYS A 97 -4.16 -44.04 -32.33
C LYS A 97 -2.64 -43.93 -32.17
N PRO A 98 -1.85 -43.78 -33.25
CA PRO A 98 -0.40 -43.53 -33.16
C PRO A 98 -0.08 -42.32 -32.27
N GLU A 99 1.00 -42.38 -31.49
CA GLU A 99 1.44 -41.28 -30.60
C GLU A 99 1.62 -39.92 -31.32
N ALA A 100 1.78 -39.91 -32.64
CA ALA A 100 1.84 -38.71 -33.47
C ALA A 100 0.48 -38.02 -33.65
N MET A 101 -0.59 -38.81 -33.68
CA MET A 101 -1.98 -38.40 -33.91
C MET A 101 -2.70 -38.05 -32.59
N GLN A 102 -2.23 -38.60 -31.47
CA GLN A 102 -2.65 -38.24 -30.09
C GLN A 102 -2.21 -36.83 -29.63
N ARG A 103 -1.52 -36.05 -30.49
CA ARG A 103 -0.78 -34.85 -30.05
C ARG A 103 -1.59 -33.56 -29.98
N ASP A 104 -2.77 -33.53 -30.61
CA ASP A 104 -3.63 -32.35 -30.71
C ASP A 104 -4.55 -32.20 -29.50
N VAL A 105 -4.12 -31.35 -28.58
CA VAL A 105 -4.88 -31.01 -27.36
C VAL A 105 -6.03 -30.08 -27.73
N ALA A 106 -7.26 -30.41 -27.35
CA ALA A 106 -8.43 -29.57 -27.58
C ALA A 106 -8.18 -28.12 -27.13
N PHE A 107 -8.63 -27.13 -27.92
CA PHE A 107 -8.41 -25.70 -27.66
C PHE A 107 -8.66 -25.29 -26.19
N TYR A 108 -9.74 -25.81 -25.60
CA TYR A 108 -10.09 -25.51 -24.22
C TYR A 108 -9.03 -25.96 -23.20
N LEU A 109 -8.50 -27.18 -23.37
CA LEU A 109 -7.45 -27.73 -22.51
C LEU A 109 -6.17 -26.90 -22.63
N GLN A 110 -5.87 -26.38 -23.82
CA GLN A 110 -4.75 -25.46 -23.99
C GLN A 110 -4.97 -24.16 -23.22
N VAL A 111 -6.15 -23.54 -23.31
CA VAL A 111 -6.47 -22.31 -22.60
C VAL A 111 -6.39 -22.51 -21.09
N ILE A 112 -7.08 -23.50 -20.55
CA ILE A 112 -7.23 -23.66 -19.10
C ILE A 112 -5.90 -24.04 -18.40
N PHE A 113 -5.02 -24.82 -19.04
CA PHE A 113 -3.71 -25.14 -18.47
C PHE A 113 -2.64 -24.08 -18.71
N ASN A 114 -2.79 -23.24 -19.74
CA ASN A 114 -1.81 -22.20 -20.05
C ASN A 114 -2.14 -20.86 -19.39
N MET A 115 -3.39 -20.58 -19.02
CA MET A 115 -3.76 -19.31 -18.39
C MET A 115 -3.04 -19.05 -17.05
N PRO A 116 -2.97 -19.98 -16.08
CA PRO A 116 -2.21 -19.76 -14.84
C PRO A 116 -0.72 -19.51 -15.10
N ARG A 117 -0.15 -20.15 -16.13
CA ARG A 117 1.24 -19.95 -16.56
C ARG A 117 1.41 -18.56 -17.18
N LEU A 118 0.49 -18.15 -18.05
CA LEU A 118 0.51 -16.83 -18.66
C LEU A 118 0.42 -15.74 -17.58
N PHE A 119 -0.45 -15.89 -16.58
CA PHE A 119 -0.55 -14.92 -15.48
C PHE A 119 0.76 -14.79 -14.69
N GLY A 120 1.39 -15.91 -14.32
CA GLY A 120 2.71 -15.88 -13.68
C GLY A 120 3.79 -15.20 -14.55
N TYR A 121 3.79 -15.47 -15.86
CA TYR A 121 4.70 -14.82 -16.80
C TYR A 121 4.43 -13.31 -16.93
N LEU A 122 3.15 -12.92 -16.99
CA LEU A 122 2.73 -11.53 -17.15
C LEU A 122 3.05 -10.67 -15.94
N ILE A 123 3.05 -11.23 -14.72
CA ILE A 123 3.49 -10.50 -13.52
C ILE A 123 4.90 -9.92 -13.72
N PHE A 124 5.84 -10.72 -14.25
CA PHE A 124 7.16 -10.20 -14.59
C PHE A 124 7.06 -9.09 -15.64
N SER A 125 6.25 -9.29 -16.69
CA SER A 125 6.02 -8.29 -17.74
C SER A 125 5.55 -6.94 -17.20
N PHE A 126 4.52 -6.96 -16.35
CA PHE A 126 4.01 -5.75 -15.74
C PHE A 126 5.07 -5.05 -14.90
N ILE A 127 5.88 -5.80 -14.16
CA ILE A 127 6.87 -5.25 -13.25
C ILE A 127 8.07 -4.64 -13.98
N TRP A 128 8.67 -5.33 -14.96
CA TRP A 128 9.79 -4.73 -15.69
C TRP A 128 9.36 -3.58 -16.60
N ILE A 129 8.15 -3.62 -17.16
CA ILE A 129 7.60 -2.46 -17.89
C ILE A 129 7.33 -1.31 -16.93
N ALA A 130 6.89 -1.57 -15.69
CA ALA A 130 6.72 -0.53 -14.68
C ALA A 130 8.06 0.16 -14.35
N LEU A 131 9.14 -0.62 -14.20
CA LEU A 131 10.50 -0.08 -14.05
C LEU A 131 10.88 0.81 -15.23
N LEU A 132 10.50 0.47 -16.46
CA LEU A 132 10.80 1.29 -17.63
C LEU A 132 10.00 2.59 -17.74
N ARG A 133 8.95 2.76 -16.92
CA ARG A 133 8.07 3.94 -16.92
C ARG A 133 8.47 5.02 -15.92
N ILE A 134 9.42 4.73 -15.03
CA ILE A 134 9.89 5.72 -14.04
C ILE A 134 10.58 6.89 -14.75
N VAL A 135 10.68 8.01 -14.03
CA VAL A 135 11.44 9.17 -14.50
C VAL A 135 12.91 8.77 -14.66
N PRO A 136 13.64 9.23 -15.69
CA PRO A 136 15.06 8.95 -15.82
C PRO A 136 15.83 9.31 -14.54
N LEU A 137 16.66 8.38 -14.07
CA LEU A 137 17.54 8.52 -12.91
C LEU A 137 18.99 8.24 -13.37
N PRO A 138 19.70 9.26 -13.91
CA PRO A 138 21.05 9.09 -14.45
C PRO A 138 22.04 8.53 -13.42
N GLU A 139 21.89 8.90 -12.15
CA GLU A 139 22.71 8.43 -11.02
C GLU A 139 22.61 6.90 -10.80
N LEU A 140 21.53 6.29 -11.28
CA LEU A 140 21.27 4.85 -11.22
C LEU A 140 21.48 4.16 -12.58
N GLY A 141 22.02 4.89 -13.56
CA GLY A 141 22.23 4.44 -14.94
C GLY A 141 20.99 4.49 -15.83
N PHE A 142 19.86 5.00 -15.35
CA PHE A 142 18.56 4.92 -16.02
C PHE A 142 18.27 6.21 -16.80
N THR A 143 18.48 6.22 -18.13
CA THR A 143 18.42 7.46 -18.94
C THR A 143 17.18 7.60 -19.81
N THR A 144 16.34 6.56 -19.92
CA THR A 144 15.23 6.54 -20.88
C THR A 144 13.91 6.22 -20.19
N ARG A 145 12.83 6.87 -20.60
CA ARG A 145 11.48 6.62 -20.11
C ARG A 145 10.60 6.11 -21.24
N VAL A 146 9.93 4.99 -21.01
CA VAL A 146 8.99 4.41 -21.98
C VAL A 146 7.63 5.10 -21.85
N SER A 147 7.11 5.57 -22.98
CA SER A 147 5.76 6.17 -23.04
C SER A 147 4.66 5.14 -22.75
N PRO A 148 3.44 5.57 -22.35
CA PRO A 148 2.32 4.65 -22.13
C PRO A 148 1.98 3.80 -23.35
N GLY A 149 1.99 4.36 -24.57
CA GLY A 149 1.69 3.59 -25.79
C GLY A 149 2.69 2.46 -26.05
N TRP A 150 3.98 2.77 -25.91
CA TRP A 150 5.05 1.77 -26.01
C TRP A 150 4.98 0.72 -24.90
N SER A 151 4.48 1.06 -23.71
CA SER A 151 4.28 0.07 -22.62
C SER A 151 3.29 -1.03 -23.05
N TYR A 152 2.20 -0.67 -23.73
CA TYR A 152 1.23 -1.65 -24.22
C TYR A 152 1.76 -2.46 -25.40
N ALA A 153 2.54 -1.83 -26.29
CA ALA A 153 3.24 -2.54 -27.36
C ALA A 153 4.22 -3.58 -26.81
N LEU A 154 5.03 -3.22 -25.79
CA LEU A 154 5.94 -4.13 -25.10
C LEU A 154 5.20 -5.28 -24.40
N LEU A 155 4.04 -5.01 -23.80
CA LEU A 155 3.19 -6.04 -23.21
C LEU A 155 2.69 -7.03 -24.29
N ALA A 156 2.23 -6.53 -25.44
CA ALA A 156 1.82 -7.38 -26.56
C ALA A 156 2.98 -8.23 -27.09
N ILE A 157 4.17 -7.63 -27.24
CA ILE A 157 5.40 -8.36 -27.61
C ILE A 157 5.72 -9.42 -26.57
N SER A 158 5.58 -9.12 -25.27
CA SER A 158 5.85 -10.09 -24.20
C SER A 158 4.88 -11.28 -24.24
N VAL A 159 3.59 -11.06 -24.59
CA VAL A 159 2.63 -12.15 -24.82
C VAL A 159 3.05 -13.02 -26.01
N LEU A 160 3.50 -12.42 -27.12
CA LEU A 160 4.01 -13.16 -28.27
C LEU A 160 5.27 -13.97 -27.92
N LEU A 161 6.17 -13.39 -27.13
CA LEU A 161 7.37 -14.04 -26.63
C LEU A 161 7.03 -15.23 -25.73
N TYR A 162 6.02 -15.11 -24.85
CA TYR A 162 5.52 -16.25 -24.08
C TYR A 162 5.06 -17.40 -24.97
N ILE A 163 4.32 -17.11 -26.06
CA ILE A 163 3.86 -18.15 -26.99
C ILE A 163 5.06 -18.87 -27.62
N GLY A 164 6.09 -18.12 -28.03
CA GLY A 164 7.34 -18.68 -28.57
C GLY A 164 8.09 -19.54 -27.56
N LEU A 165 8.33 -19.02 -26.34
CA LEU A 165 9.03 -19.71 -25.27
C LEU A 165 8.28 -20.95 -24.79
N TYR A 166 6.96 -20.90 -24.73
CA TYR A 166 6.13 -22.04 -24.40
C TYR A 166 6.30 -23.17 -25.44
N ARG A 167 6.30 -22.83 -26.73
CA ARG A 167 6.55 -23.81 -27.81
C ARG A 167 7.95 -24.38 -27.70
N LEU A 168 8.96 -23.55 -27.45
CA LEU A 168 10.34 -23.97 -27.28
C LEU A 168 10.49 -24.90 -26.06
N ALA A 169 9.95 -24.53 -24.90
CA ALA A 169 9.95 -25.34 -23.69
C ALA A 169 9.28 -26.70 -23.91
N ARG A 170 8.22 -26.77 -24.71
CA ARG A 170 7.60 -28.04 -25.12
C ARG A 170 8.51 -28.89 -26.00
N ILE A 171 9.22 -28.28 -26.97
CA ILE A 171 10.18 -28.99 -27.81
C ILE A 171 11.33 -29.54 -26.97
N VAL A 172 11.89 -28.72 -26.08
CA VAL A 172 12.96 -29.13 -25.15
C VAL A 172 12.48 -30.28 -24.26
N ARG A 173 11.30 -30.16 -23.64
CA ARG A 173 10.75 -31.25 -22.84
C ARG A 173 10.63 -32.55 -23.64
N LYS A 174 10.11 -32.47 -24.88
CA LYS A 174 9.95 -33.63 -25.75
C LYS A 174 11.29 -34.28 -26.08
N LYS A 175 12.28 -33.48 -26.46
CA LYS A 175 13.61 -33.98 -26.89
C LYS A 175 14.47 -34.44 -25.72
N THR A 176 14.37 -33.84 -24.54
CA THR A 176 15.32 -34.08 -23.45
C THR A 176 14.75 -34.97 -22.34
N ILE A 177 13.42 -35.00 -22.18
CA ILE A 177 12.74 -35.68 -21.07
C ILE A 177 11.78 -36.78 -21.55
N GLU A 178 10.94 -36.53 -22.54
CA GLU A 178 9.92 -37.48 -23.04
C GLU A 178 10.44 -38.41 -24.16
N GLN A 179 11.76 -38.70 -24.24
CA GLN A 179 12.28 -39.66 -25.22
C GLN A 179 11.71 -41.08 -24.95
N PRO A 180 11.37 -41.86 -26.00
CA PRO A 180 10.77 -43.18 -25.84
C PRO A 180 11.70 -44.13 -25.09
N VAL A 181 11.12 -44.91 -24.19
CA VAL A 181 11.82 -45.88 -23.35
C VAL A 181 12.32 -47.03 -24.22
N GLY A 182 13.57 -46.95 -24.68
CA GLY A 182 14.35 -48.12 -25.06
C GLY A 182 15.04 -48.74 -23.82
N LEU A 183 15.59 -49.95 -23.97
CA LEU A 183 16.24 -50.83 -22.96
C LEU A 183 17.26 -50.17 -21.99
N TYR A 184 17.58 -48.88 -22.11
CA TYR A 184 18.63 -48.20 -21.36
C TYR A 184 18.23 -46.90 -20.62
N HIS A 185 16.98 -46.41 -20.67
CA HIS A 185 16.60 -45.16 -19.97
C HIS A 185 15.50 -45.39 -18.93
N SER A 186 15.90 -45.57 -17.67
CA SER A 186 14.99 -45.82 -16.54
C SER A 186 14.24 -44.55 -16.12
N ALA A 187 13.06 -44.69 -15.50
CA ALA A 187 12.30 -43.58 -14.90
C ALA A 187 13.14 -42.73 -13.90
N ALA A 188 14.22 -43.30 -13.36
CA ALA A 188 15.20 -42.60 -12.52
C ALA A 188 15.99 -41.53 -13.29
N GLU A 189 16.31 -41.76 -14.57
CA GLU A 189 17.04 -40.81 -15.40
C GLU A 189 16.19 -39.58 -15.76
N GLN A 190 14.92 -39.79 -16.10
CA GLN A 190 13.98 -38.69 -16.32
C GLN A 190 13.82 -37.83 -15.05
N LYS A 191 13.74 -38.47 -13.88
CA LYS A 191 13.71 -37.79 -12.58
C LYS A 191 15.00 -37.01 -12.30
N ARG A 192 16.17 -37.58 -12.61
CA ARG A 192 17.47 -36.90 -12.48
C ARG A 192 17.55 -35.65 -13.36
N LYS A 193 17.16 -35.74 -14.64
CA LYS A 193 17.13 -34.60 -15.57
C LYS A 193 16.17 -33.49 -15.10
N LYS A 194 14.98 -33.85 -14.59
CA LYS A 194 14.05 -32.89 -13.98
C LYS A 194 14.66 -32.20 -12.76
N ASN A 195 15.25 -32.96 -11.83
CA ASN A 195 15.88 -32.41 -10.62
C ASN A 195 17.04 -31.46 -10.96
N LEU A 196 17.90 -31.84 -11.93
CA LEU A 196 19.01 -31.00 -12.37
C LEU A 196 18.53 -29.63 -12.85
N LEU A 197 17.49 -29.59 -13.69
CA LEU A 197 16.90 -28.33 -14.17
C LEU A 197 16.37 -27.45 -13.03
N PHE A 198 15.71 -28.06 -12.03
CA PHE A 198 15.25 -27.33 -10.84
C PHE A 198 16.41 -26.77 -10.01
N SER A 199 17.45 -27.58 -9.78
CA SER A 199 18.65 -27.15 -9.08
C SER A 199 19.35 -26.01 -9.82
N THR A 200 19.49 -26.09 -11.15
CA THR A 200 20.07 -25.01 -11.96
C THR A 200 19.28 -23.72 -11.84
N TYR A 201 17.94 -23.78 -11.89
CA TYR A 201 17.11 -22.59 -11.70
C TYR A 201 17.26 -22.02 -10.29
N PHE A 202 17.26 -22.87 -9.26
CA PHE A 202 17.43 -22.42 -7.88
C PHE A 202 18.78 -21.74 -7.68
N VAL A 203 19.87 -22.34 -8.19
CA VAL A 203 21.21 -21.74 -8.16
C VAL A 203 21.23 -20.40 -8.88
N LEU A 204 20.60 -20.30 -10.06
CA LEU A 204 20.54 -19.04 -10.78
C LEU A 204 19.72 -17.99 -10.03
N LEU A 205 18.58 -18.34 -9.44
CA LEU A 205 17.78 -17.44 -8.63
C LEU A 205 18.61 -16.88 -7.46
N VAL A 206 19.32 -17.75 -6.74
CA VAL A 206 20.22 -17.35 -5.64
C VAL A 206 21.34 -16.44 -6.16
N LEU A 207 21.94 -16.77 -7.30
CA LEU A 207 22.97 -15.94 -7.94
C LEU A 207 22.42 -14.54 -8.28
N LEU A 208 21.26 -14.46 -8.93
CA LEU A 208 20.64 -13.19 -9.29
C LEU A 208 20.33 -12.35 -8.05
N ILE A 209 19.80 -12.96 -6.98
CA ILE A 209 19.54 -12.29 -5.71
C ILE A 209 20.84 -11.75 -5.09
N ALA A 210 21.90 -12.57 -5.08
CA ALA A 210 23.20 -12.20 -4.51
C ALA A 210 23.88 -11.07 -5.31
N VAL A 211 23.83 -11.14 -6.64
CA VAL A 211 24.43 -10.12 -7.51
C VAL A 211 23.71 -8.77 -7.34
N ASN A 212 22.38 -8.76 -7.22
CA ASN A 212 21.61 -7.53 -6.93
C ASN A 212 21.82 -7.00 -5.49
N LEU A 213 22.32 -7.85 -4.58
CA LEU A 213 22.65 -7.42 -3.22
C LEU A 213 23.98 -6.65 -3.19
N ILE A 214 24.93 -7.10 -4.03
CA ILE A 214 26.29 -6.55 -4.09
C ILE A 214 26.33 -5.31 -4.99
N TRP A 215 25.68 -5.34 -6.16
CA TRP A 215 25.74 -4.27 -7.16
C TRP A 215 24.42 -3.54 -7.30
N ARG A 216 24.40 -2.26 -6.90
CA ARG A 216 23.24 -1.37 -7.07
C ARG A 216 23.17 -0.87 -8.51
N ASN A 217 22.31 -1.46 -9.34
CA ASN A 217 22.10 -1.01 -10.71
C ASN A 217 20.68 -1.38 -11.20
N ALA A 218 19.94 -0.39 -11.72
CA ALA A 218 18.57 -0.60 -12.18
C ALA A 218 18.48 -1.53 -13.41
N TRP A 219 19.45 -1.47 -14.33
CA TRP A 219 19.53 -2.38 -15.48
C TRP A 219 19.87 -3.80 -15.08
N LEU A 220 20.70 -3.99 -14.06
CA LEU A 220 20.98 -5.30 -13.51
C LEU A 220 19.70 -5.92 -12.91
N LEU A 221 18.92 -5.14 -12.16
CA LEU A 221 17.63 -5.60 -11.65
C LEU A 221 16.67 -5.95 -12.79
N LEU A 222 16.55 -5.08 -13.79
CA LEU A 222 15.74 -5.31 -14.98
C LEU A 222 16.15 -6.60 -15.70
N LEU A 223 17.45 -6.80 -15.93
CA LEU A 223 18.00 -8.00 -16.54
C LEU A 223 17.68 -9.25 -15.71
N SER A 224 17.79 -9.16 -14.38
CA SER A 224 17.48 -10.25 -13.48
C SER A 224 16.01 -10.66 -13.57
N ILE A 225 15.09 -9.68 -13.64
CA ILE A 225 13.66 -9.92 -13.85
C ILE A 225 13.40 -10.58 -15.20
N LEU A 226 14.04 -10.09 -16.27
CA LEU A 226 13.92 -10.66 -17.61
C LEU A 226 14.43 -12.10 -17.67
N VAL A 227 15.58 -12.41 -17.04
CA VAL A 227 16.12 -13.77 -16.96
C VAL A 227 15.14 -14.71 -16.25
N LEU A 228 14.60 -14.29 -15.10
CA LEU A 228 13.58 -15.07 -14.39
C LEU A 228 12.32 -15.29 -15.23
N GLN A 229 11.85 -14.25 -15.92
CA GLN A 229 10.70 -14.33 -16.84
C GLN A 229 10.94 -15.32 -17.99
N MET A 230 12.12 -15.28 -18.61
CA MET A 230 12.49 -16.15 -19.73
C MET A 230 12.57 -17.61 -19.30
N MET A 231 13.06 -17.89 -18.10
CA MET A 231 13.16 -19.25 -17.57
C MET A 231 11.84 -19.82 -17.06
N PHE A 232 10.91 -18.96 -16.62
CA PHE A 232 9.66 -19.40 -16.00
C PHE A 232 8.86 -20.41 -16.86
N PRO A 233 8.61 -20.20 -18.18
CA PRO A 233 7.93 -21.18 -19.03
C PRO A 233 8.62 -22.55 -19.06
N PHE A 234 9.94 -22.59 -19.05
CA PHE A 234 10.69 -23.85 -19.05
C PHE A 234 10.38 -24.65 -17.79
N ILE A 235 10.45 -24.03 -16.62
CA ILE A 235 10.19 -24.68 -15.33
C ILE A 235 8.77 -25.25 -15.28
N VAL A 236 7.77 -24.42 -15.60
CA VAL A 236 6.36 -24.80 -15.44
C VAL A 236 5.87 -25.81 -16.48
N VAL A 237 6.56 -25.92 -17.62
CA VAL A 237 6.27 -26.87 -18.70
C VAL A 237 7.04 -28.19 -18.54
N ILE A 238 8.35 -28.12 -18.26
CA ILE A 238 9.26 -29.26 -18.17
C ILE A 238 8.97 -30.11 -16.93
N ARG A 239 8.53 -29.50 -15.82
CA ARG A 239 8.22 -30.19 -14.56
C ARG A 239 7.36 -31.45 -14.76
N ARG A 240 6.37 -31.38 -15.65
CA ARG A 240 5.34 -32.42 -15.79
C ARG A 240 5.32 -32.99 -17.21
N THR A 241 5.30 -34.31 -17.31
CA THR A 241 5.17 -35.04 -18.59
C THR A 241 3.70 -35.21 -18.95
N ARG A 242 3.39 -35.44 -20.23
CA ARG A 242 2.00 -35.66 -20.67
C ARG A 242 1.33 -36.85 -19.99
N SER A 243 2.11 -37.90 -19.70
CA SER A 243 1.66 -39.09 -18.95
C SER A 243 1.06 -38.75 -17.59
N ASP A 244 1.62 -37.77 -16.88
CA ASP A 244 1.13 -37.41 -15.55
C ASP A 244 -0.28 -36.79 -15.59
N LEU A 245 -0.71 -36.18 -16.71
CA LEU A 245 -2.06 -35.62 -16.86
C LEU A 245 -3.11 -36.69 -17.13
N ALA A 246 -2.72 -37.81 -17.75
CA ALA A 246 -3.58 -38.96 -18.00
C ALA A 246 -3.87 -39.76 -16.72
N THR A 247 -3.04 -39.61 -15.67
CA THR A 247 -3.28 -40.21 -14.35
C THR A 247 -4.11 -39.32 -13.42
N LEU A 248 -4.79 -38.28 -13.94
CA LEU A 248 -5.75 -37.52 -13.15
C LEU A 248 -7.00 -38.41 -13.00
N PRO A 249 -7.36 -38.85 -11.78
CA PRO A 249 -8.52 -39.70 -11.62
C PRO A 249 -9.79 -38.93 -12.02
N GLN A 250 -10.74 -39.64 -12.62
CA GLN A 250 -12.04 -39.07 -12.93
C GLN A 250 -12.83 -38.90 -11.63
N MET A 251 -13.15 -37.67 -11.25
CA MET A 251 -13.96 -37.43 -10.04
C MET A 251 -15.24 -38.27 -10.12
N GLU A 252 -15.56 -38.98 -9.02
CA GLU A 252 -16.80 -39.76 -8.88
C GLU A 252 -16.90 -41.03 -9.79
N SER A 253 -15.82 -41.46 -10.44
CA SER A 253 -15.76 -42.74 -11.18
C SER A 253 -15.50 -43.95 -10.26
N GLU A 254 -15.86 -45.17 -10.70
CA GLU A 254 -15.48 -46.42 -10.01
C GLU A 254 -13.95 -46.56 -9.88
N GLU A 255 -13.18 -46.16 -10.90
CA GLU A 255 -11.71 -46.11 -10.84
C GLU A 255 -11.20 -45.14 -9.76
N TYR A 256 -11.90 -44.03 -9.53
CA TYR A 256 -11.60 -43.10 -8.43
C TYR A 256 -11.94 -43.69 -7.07
N GLY A 257 -13.04 -44.43 -6.97
CA GLY A 257 -13.39 -45.22 -5.78
C GLY A 257 -12.36 -46.31 -5.48
N GLN A 258 -11.85 -47.00 -6.51
CA GLN A 258 -10.78 -48.00 -6.40
C GLN A 258 -9.43 -47.37 -6.06
N TRP A 259 -9.10 -46.21 -6.62
CA TRP A 259 -7.93 -45.43 -6.24
C TRP A 259 -7.98 -45.03 -4.76
N LEU A 260 -9.15 -44.60 -4.27
CA LEU A 260 -9.44 -44.31 -2.86
C LEU A 260 -9.22 -45.53 -1.96
N GLN A 261 -9.74 -46.69 -2.36
CA GLN A 261 -9.63 -47.95 -1.60
C GLN A 261 -8.19 -48.48 -1.58
N LYS A 262 -7.47 -48.42 -2.71
CA LYS A 262 -6.07 -48.89 -2.84
C LYS A 262 -5.09 -48.06 -2.00
N GLU A 263 -5.41 -46.79 -1.76
CA GLU A 263 -4.56 -45.86 -0.99
C GLU A 263 -4.93 -45.75 0.51
N ASN A 264 -5.97 -46.45 1.01
CA ASN A 264 -6.38 -46.42 2.42
C ASN A 264 -6.56 -44.99 3.00
N ALA A 265 -7.43 -44.15 2.43
CA ALA A 265 -7.80 -42.89 3.09
C ALA A 265 -8.80 -43.13 4.24
N PRO A 266 -8.60 -42.62 5.49
CA PRO A 266 -7.69 -41.56 5.91
C PRO A 266 -6.67 -41.98 7.01
N LYS A 267 -5.38 -42.14 6.68
CA LYS A 267 -4.31 -42.25 7.71
C LYS A 267 -3.57 -40.94 8.00
N SER A 268 -3.63 -39.91 7.14
CA SER A 268 -3.04 -38.59 7.45
C SER A 268 -3.75 -37.40 6.79
N PHE A 269 -3.73 -36.25 7.48
CA PHE A 269 -4.36 -34.99 7.05
C PHE A 269 -3.94 -34.54 5.63
N LEU A 270 -2.67 -34.75 5.26
CA LEU A 270 -2.17 -34.37 3.94
C LEU A 270 -2.86 -35.13 2.79
N HIS A 271 -3.14 -36.43 2.95
CA HIS A 271 -3.85 -37.20 1.93
C HIS A 271 -5.30 -36.72 1.80
N TRP A 272 -5.94 -36.38 2.91
CA TRP A 272 -7.28 -35.78 2.92
C TRP A 272 -7.29 -34.43 2.15
N VAL A 273 -6.29 -33.57 2.33
CA VAL A 273 -6.18 -32.31 1.58
C VAL A 273 -5.97 -32.56 0.09
N LEU A 274 -5.01 -33.41 -0.29
CA LEU A 274 -4.73 -33.73 -1.69
C LEU A 274 -5.97 -34.29 -2.40
N TYR A 275 -6.71 -35.15 -1.70
CA TYR A 275 -7.97 -35.73 -2.16
C TYR A 275 -9.03 -34.65 -2.43
N ASN A 276 -9.35 -33.83 -1.43
CA ASN A 276 -10.40 -32.82 -1.54
C ASN A 276 -10.05 -31.73 -2.58
N ALA A 277 -8.76 -31.41 -2.73
CA ALA A 277 -8.28 -30.46 -3.74
C ALA A 277 -8.09 -31.08 -5.14
N ASN A 278 -8.32 -32.40 -5.31
CA ASN A 278 -8.07 -33.16 -6.53
C ASN A 278 -6.63 -33.01 -7.07
N ILE A 279 -5.66 -33.02 -6.16
CA ILE A 279 -4.25 -32.90 -6.49
C ILE A 279 -3.68 -34.31 -6.70
N PRO A 280 -3.11 -34.62 -7.88
CA PRO A 280 -2.56 -35.94 -8.15
C PRO A 280 -1.38 -36.27 -7.21
N MET A 281 -1.27 -37.54 -6.82
CA MET A 281 -0.29 -38.01 -5.84
C MET A 281 1.17 -37.78 -6.28
N SER A 282 1.42 -37.77 -7.59
CA SER A 282 2.72 -37.39 -8.16
C SER A 282 3.14 -35.94 -7.85
N GLU A 283 2.18 -35.06 -7.52
CA GLU A 283 2.44 -33.68 -7.09
C GLU A 283 2.63 -33.53 -5.57
N LYS A 284 2.47 -34.58 -4.77
CA LYS A 284 2.57 -34.52 -3.29
C LYS A 284 3.80 -33.76 -2.80
N LYS A 285 5.00 -34.10 -3.30
CA LYS A 285 6.25 -33.42 -2.87
C LYS A 285 6.26 -31.94 -3.23
N PHE A 286 5.75 -31.60 -4.41
CA PHE A 286 5.69 -30.21 -4.87
C PHE A 286 4.67 -29.42 -4.06
N PHE A 287 3.51 -30.02 -3.77
CA PHE A 287 2.48 -29.43 -2.92
C PHE A 287 3.00 -29.17 -1.50
N ILE A 288 3.78 -30.10 -0.91
CA ILE A 288 4.42 -29.88 0.39
C ILE A 288 5.34 -28.65 0.33
N TRP A 289 6.26 -28.59 -0.64
CA TRP A 289 7.15 -27.43 -0.79
C TRP A 289 6.41 -26.12 -1.06
N PHE A 290 5.34 -26.16 -1.85
CA PHE A 290 4.47 -25.01 -2.08
C PHE A 290 3.87 -24.49 -0.77
N ASN A 291 3.36 -25.38 0.09
CA ASN A 291 2.82 -24.98 1.39
C ASN A 291 3.92 -24.47 2.33
N ILE A 292 5.12 -25.07 2.34
CA ILE A 292 6.26 -24.57 3.12
C ILE A 292 6.61 -23.14 2.69
N ILE A 293 6.76 -22.89 1.39
CA ILE A 293 7.05 -21.55 0.84
C ILE A 293 5.91 -20.58 1.17
N SER A 294 4.66 -21.02 1.07
CA SER A 294 3.48 -20.21 1.42
C SER A 294 3.46 -19.85 2.90
N LEU A 295 3.82 -20.78 3.79
CA LEU A 295 3.91 -20.54 5.24
C LEU A 295 5.06 -19.60 5.59
N VAL A 296 6.21 -19.71 4.93
CA VAL A 296 7.32 -18.76 5.10
C VAL A 296 6.92 -17.36 4.62
N GLY A 297 6.25 -17.27 3.48
CA GLY A 297 5.70 -16.00 2.98
C GLY A 297 4.67 -15.40 3.93
N LEU A 298 3.76 -16.23 4.46
CA LEU A 298 2.77 -15.84 5.46
C LEU A 298 3.44 -15.35 6.76
N PHE A 299 4.49 -16.03 7.23
CA PHE A 299 5.25 -15.61 8.41
C PHE A 299 5.81 -14.20 8.23
N PHE A 300 6.50 -13.92 7.12
CA PHE A 300 7.04 -12.59 6.87
C PHE A 300 5.96 -11.53 6.65
N TYR A 301 4.85 -11.89 6.00
CA TYR A 301 3.69 -11.02 5.86
C TYR A 301 3.09 -10.62 7.22
N LEU A 302 2.90 -11.59 8.12
CA LEU A 302 2.43 -11.34 9.49
C LEU A 302 3.48 -10.53 10.28
N LEU A 303 4.77 -10.82 10.10
CA LEU A 303 5.83 -10.07 10.75
C LEU A 303 5.82 -8.59 10.33
N THR A 304 5.56 -8.27 9.06
CA THR A 304 5.36 -6.88 8.62
C THR A 304 4.13 -6.24 9.28
N ILE A 305 3.04 -6.98 9.45
CA ILE A 305 1.82 -6.48 10.09
C ILE A 305 2.04 -6.15 11.56
N PHE A 306 2.80 -6.97 12.30
CA PHE A 306 2.91 -6.86 13.75
C PHE A 306 4.20 -6.20 14.24
N HIS A 307 5.25 -6.10 13.43
CA HIS A 307 6.56 -5.61 13.84
C HIS A 307 7.05 -4.43 12.99
N PHE A 308 6.91 -3.22 13.54
CA PHE A 308 7.22 -1.96 12.84
C PHE A 308 8.65 -1.89 12.26
N PRO A 309 9.75 -2.16 13.01
CA PRO A 309 11.10 -2.09 12.44
C PRO A 309 11.32 -3.08 11.28
N PHE A 310 10.69 -4.26 11.35
CA PHE A 310 10.79 -5.25 10.28
C PHE A 310 10.05 -4.78 9.03
N SER A 311 8.91 -4.09 9.20
CA SER A 311 8.18 -3.53 8.07
C SER A 311 9.03 -2.51 7.31
N VAL A 312 9.68 -1.58 8.00
CA VAL A 312 10.58 -0.58 7.41
C VAL A 312 11.76 -1.23 6.69
N TRP A 313 12.32 -2.30 7.28
CA TRP A 313 13.39 -3.08 6.66
C TRP A 313 12.94 -3.79 5.38
N LEU A 314 11.74 -4.39 5.35
CA LEU A 314 11.25 -5.10 4.17
C LEU A 314 11.03 -4.16 2.97
N GLY A 315 10.53 -2.94 3.25
CA GLY A 315 10.24 -1.90 2.27
C GLY A 315 8.92 -2.09 1.51
N SER A 316 8.35 -0.98 1.07
CA SER A 316 6.96 -0.91 0.56
C SER A 316 6.73 -1.78 -0.67
N PHE A 317 7.61 -1.72 -1.67
CA PHE A 317 7.38 -2.45 -2.92
C PHE A 317 7.46 -3.97 -2.72
N SER A 318 8.49 -4.43 -2.01
CA SER A 318 8.66 -5.85 -1.66
C SER A 318 7.46 -6.36 -0.86
N PHE A 319 6.99 -5.58 0.11
CA PHE A 319 5.82 -5.94 0.90
C PHE A 319 4.56 -6.05 0.05
N VAL A 320 4.28 -5.11 -0.86
CA VAL A 320 3.09 -5.18 -1.72
C VAL A 320 3.07 -6.47 -2.56
N LEU A 321 4.21 -6.87 -3.13
CA LEU A 321 4.30 -8.12 -3.88
C LEU A 321 4.12 -9.36 -3.00
N LEU A 322 4.71 -9.36 -1.80
CA LEU A 322 4.53 -10.42 -0.81
C LEU A 322 3.05 -10.54 -0.42
N ALA A 323 2.41 -9.42 -0.07
CA ALA A 323 1.01 -9.34 0.30
C ALA A 323 0.10 -9.80 -0.84
N PHE A 324 0.37 -9.40 -2.08
CA PHE A 324 -0.38 -9.86 -3.25
C PHE A 324 -0.31 -11.39 -3.41
N GLY A 325 0.87 -11.98 -3.22
CA GLY A 325 1.01 -13.44 -3.21
C GLY A 325 0.19 -14.09 -2.10
N VAL A 326 0.31 -13.61 -0.86
CA VAL A 326 -0.42 -14.17 0.30
C VAL A 326 -1.94 -14.04 0.12
N LEU A 327 -2.43 -12.88 -0.31
CA LEU A 327 -3.86 -12.63 -0.53
C LEU A 327 -4.42 -13.47 -1.69
N ILE A 328 -3.67 -13.66 -2.79
CA ILE A 328 -4.04 -14.65 -3.81
C ILE A 328 -4.13 -16.05 -3.22
N GLY A 329 -3.20 -16.43 -2.33
CA GLY A 329 -3.25 -17.71 -1.62
C GLY A 329 -4.57 -17.89 -0.86
N PHE A 330 -4.95 -16.91 -0.04
CA PHE A 330 -6.20 -16.93 0.72
C PHE A 330 -7.45 -16.95 -0.17
N LEU A 331 -7.55 -16.04 -1.14
CA LEU A 331 -8.67 -16.01 -2.08
C LEU A 331 -8.72 -17.26 -2.97
N GLY A 332 -7.56 -17.85 -3.24
CA GLY A 332 -7.41 -19.13 -3.90
C GLY A 332 -8.00 -20.28 -3.11
N ILE A 333 -7.73 -20.35 -1.80
CA ILE A 333 -8.36 -21.33 -0.89
C ILE A 333 -9.88 -21.17 -0.92
N ILE A 334 -10.40 -19.95 -0.78
CA ILE A 334 -11.85 -19.67 -0.86
C ILE A 334 -12.41 -20.13 -2.21
N SER A 335 -11.69 -19.87 -3.30
CA SER A 335 -12.08 -20.30 -4.65
C SER A 335 -12.07 -21.83 -4.80
N ILE A 336 -11.11 -22.53 -4.20
CA ILE A 336 -11.02 -23.99 -4.22
C ILE A 336 -12.22 -24.60 -3.50
N VAL A 337 -12.54 -24.10 -2.29
CA VAL A 337 -13.71 -24.55 -1.51
C VAL A 337 -15.01 -24.21 -2.24
N SER A 338 -15.09 -23.03 -2.86
CA SER A 338 -16.23 -22.61 -3.67
C SER A 338 -16.49 -23.56 -4.84
N VAL A 339 -15.46 -23.89 -5.62
CA VAL A 339 -15.56 -24.85 -6.73
C VAL A 339 -15.86 -26.26 -6.20
N ALA A 340 -15.30 -26.64 -5.05
CA ALA A 340 -15.52 -27.96 -4.47
C ALA A 340 -16.97 -28.22 -4.05
N ASN A 341 -17.68 -27.20 -3.58
CA ASN A 341 -19.07 -27.30 -3.12
C ASN A 341 -20.09 -26.83 -4.18
N GLY A 342 -19.65 -26.26 -5.30
CA GLY A 342 -20.54 -25.70 -6.32
C GLY A 342 -21.24 -24.39 -5.89
N ILE A 343 -20.74 -23.73 -4.85
CA ILE A 343 -21.32 -22.51 -4.27
C ILE A 343 -20.31 -21.37 -4.42
N ASN A 344 -20.73 -20.18 -4.86
CA ASN A 344 -19.83 -19.02 -4.97
C ASN A 344 -19.62 -18.30 -3.62
N LEU A 345 -18.68 -18.79 -2.82
CA LEU A 345 -18.38 -18.24 -1.48
C LEU A 345 -17.96 -16.78 -1.48
N HIS A 346 -17.40 -16.26 -2.58
CA HIS A 346 -17.01 -14.84 -2.67
C HIS A 346 -18.21 -13.91 -2.59
N ILE A 347 -19.35 -14.30 -3.18
CA ILE A 347 -20.60 -13.53 -3.07
C ILE A 347 -21.11 -13.56 -1.63
N PHE A 348 -21.06 -14.72 -0.96
CA PHE A 348 -21.48 -14.81 0.44
C PHE A 348 -20.60 -13.97 1.38
N ILE A 349 -19.28 -13.97 1.18
CA ILE A 349 -18.36 -13.11 1.95
C ILE A 349 -18.67 -11.63 1.69
N PHE A 350 -18.97 -11.25 0.44
CA PHE A 350 -19.36 -9.89 0.10
C PHE A 350 -20.70 -9.48 0.74
N LEU A 351 -21.70 -10.36 0.75
CA LEU A 351 -22.97 -10.10 1.44
C LEU A 351 -22.78 -10.02 2.96
N LEU A 352 -21.95 -10.91 3.52
CA LEU A 352 -21.60 -10.89 4.94
C LEU A 352 -20.89 -9.58 5.32
N ALA A 353 -20.01 -9.06 4.47
CA ALA A 353 -19.37 -7.75 4.66
C ALA A 353 -20.40 -6.61 4.77
N ILE A 354 -21.43 -6.61 3.93
CA ILE A 354 -22.50 -5.60 3.98
C ILE A 354 -23.29 -5.73 5.28
N VAL A 355 -23.68 -6.96 5.65
CA VAL A 355 -24.44 -7.21 6.87
C VAL A 355 -23.64 -6.81 8.09
N VAL A 356 -22.41 -7.30 8.22
CA VAL A 356 -21.53 -7.02 9.36
C VAL A 356 -21.19 -5.53 9.44
N GLY A 357 -20.85 -4.89 8.32
CA GLY A 357 -20.57 -3.46 8.28
C GLY A 357 -21.78 -2.57 8.60
N SER A 358 -23.01 -3.10 8.51
CA SER A 358 -24.23 -2.40 8.94
C SER A 358 -24.56 -2.56 10.42
N LEU A 359 -23.87 -3.47 11.14
CA LEU A 359 -24.13 -3.70 12.56
C LEU A 359 -23.65 -2.53 13.42
N PRO A 360 -24.47 -2.06 14.38
CA PRO A 360 -24.04 -1.04 15.34
C PRO A 360 -22.78 -1.48 16.10
N GLY A 361 -21.84 -0.55 16.26
CA GLY A 361 -20.56 -0.83 16.92
C GLY A 361 -19.51 -1.44 16.00
N PHE A 362 -19.84 -1.87 14.78
CA PHE A 362 -18.84 -2.42 13.86
C PHE A 362 -18.10 -1.31 13.08
N GLU A 363 -17.58 -0.31 13.81
CA GLU A 363 -16.75 0.74 13.23
C GLU A 363 -15.25 0.36 13.28
N PRO A 364 -14.60 0.14 12.13
CA PRO A 364 -13.17 -0.16 12.08
C PRO A 364 -12.23 1.04 12.23
N HIS A 365 -12.68 2.26 11.99
CA HIS A 365 -11.81 3.42 11.73
C HIS A 365 -11.99 4.58 12.72
N ASN A 366 -11.91 4.26 14.01
CA ASN A 366 -11.90 5.28 15.06
C ASN A 366 -10.58 6.07 15.06
N VAL A 367 -10.67 7.37 15.35
CA VAL A 367 -9.47 8.20 15.55
C VAL A 367 -8.71 7.72 16.79
N ARG A 368 -7.39 7.61 16.68
CA ARG A 368 -6.52 7.19 17.79
C ARG A 368 -6.39 8.31 18.81
N LEU A 369 -7.27 8.28 19.82
CA LEU A 369 -7.27 9.23 20.93
C LEU A 369 -6.57 8.64 22.16
N THR A 370 -5.83 9.47 22.88
CA THR A 370 -5.27 9.12 24.19
C THR A 370 -6.25 9.55 25.29
N SER A 371 -6.04 9.06 26.52
CA SER A 371 -6.89 9.40 27.66
C SER A 371 -6.05 10.07 28.75
N TYR A 372 -6.59 11.09 29.40
CA TYR A 372 -5.98 11.69 30.57
C TYR A 372 -6.03 10.75 31.76
N THR A 373 -5.04 10.85 32.63
CA THR A 373 -5.03 10.15 33.93
C THR A 373 -6.20 10.57 34.82
N ASN A 374 -6.64 11.83 34.72
CA ASN A 374 -7.86 12.31 35.36
C ASN A 374 -8.98 12.48 34.33
N ALA A 375 -9.96 11.58 34.38
CA ALA A 375 -11.10 11.54 33.45
C ALA A 375 -12.00 12.78 33.50
N LYS A 376 -11.86 13.69 34.48
CA LYS A 376 -12.61 14.96 34.54
C LYS A 376 -11.91 16.13 33.84
N GLN A 377 -10.70 15.95 33.33
CA GLN A 377 -9.98 17.03 32.65
C GLN A 377 -10.63 17.36 31.30
N GLN A 378 -10.76 18.66 31.04
CA GLN A 378 -11.28 19.25 29.81
C GLN A 378 -10.26 20.24 29.23
N PRO A 379 -9.10 19.75 28.76
CA PRO A 379 -7.97 20.61 28.43
C PRO A 379 -8.25 21.48 27.20
N PHE A 380 -9.03 20.97 26.26
CA PHE A 380 -9.41 21.70 25.04
C PHE A 380 -10.30 22.92 25.31
N TYR A 381 -10.95 23.00 26.48
CA TYR A 381 -11.71 24.17 26.90
C TYR A 381 -10.81 25.31 27.39
N ASN A 382 -9.59 25.01 27.83
CA ASN A 382 -8.62 25.98 28.33
C ASN A 382 -7.80 26.66 27.22
N ARG A 383 -8.08 26.36 25.94
CA ARG A 383 -7.43 27.05 24.82
C ARG A 383 -7.83 28.53 24.81
N PRO A 384 -6.90 29.46 24.57
CA PRO A 384 -7.25 30.87 24.47
C PRO A 384 -8.12 31.12 23.23
N THR A 385 -8.97 32.14 23.30
CA THR A 385 -9.70 32.67 22.14
C THR A 385 -8.76 33.44 21.20
N LEU A 386 -9.20 33.74 19.98
CA LEU A 386 -8.40 34.53 19.04
C LEU A 386 -8.03 35.90 19.63
N ARG A 387 -8.99 36.55 20.30
CA ARG A 387 -8.78 37.86 20.92
C ARG A 387 -7.74 37.80 22.04
N THR A 388 -7.87 36.84 22.95
CA THR A 388 -6.89 36.64 24.03
C THR A 388 -5.51 36.33 23.46
N TYR A 389 -5.45 35.47 22.44
CA TYR A 389 -4.18 35.14 21.79
C TYR A 389 -3.52 36.36 21.15
N PHE A 390 -4.28 37.14 20.37
CA PHE A 390 -3.77 38.33 19.68
C PHE A 390 -3.24 39.37 20.67
N ASN A 391 -4.01 39.68 21.71
CA ASN A 391 -3.61 40.65 22.72
C ASN A 391 -2.30 40.26 23.43
N GLU A 392 -2.15 38.99 23.81
CA GLU A 392 -0.90 38.52 24.43
C GLU A 392 0.26 38.49 23.44
N TRP A 393 0.02 38.05 22.20
CA TRP A 393 1.03 38.01 21.16
C TRP A 393 1.60 39.39 20.83
N THR A 394 0.73 40.41 20.74
CA THR A 394 1.13 41.81 20.49
C THR A 394 1.76 42.44 21.73
N ARG A 395 1.25 42.13 22.94
CA ARG A 395 1.82 42.63 24.21
C ARG A 395 3.27 42.21 24.37
N LEU A 396 3.58 40.93 24.09
CA LEU A 396 4.95 40.40 24.15
C LEU A 396 5.90 41.04 23.12
N ARG A 397 5.36 41.71 22.10
CA ARG A 397 6.10 42.35 21.01
C ARG A 397 5.97 43.87 21.00
N LYS A 398 5.36 44.46 22.04
CA LYS A 398 4.99 45.87 22.05
C LYS A 398 6.17 46.79 21.70
N GLU A 399 7.33 46.56 22.29
CA GLU A 399 8.55 47.35 22.03
C GLU A 399 9.01 47.21 20.58
N ALA A 400 9.08 45.99 20.06
CA ALA A 400 9.49 45.73 18.67
C ALA A 400 8.50 46.31 17.65
N ILE A 401 7.20 46.27 17.95
CA ILE A 401 6.16 46.88 17.10
C ILE A 401 6.29 48.40 17.15
N ALA A 402 6.31 48.98 18.36
CA ALA A 402 6.39 50.43 18.55
C ALA A 402 7.68 51.04 17.99
N GLY A 403 8.80 50.32 18.01
CA GLY A 403 10.08 50.75 17.44
C GLY A 403 10.20 50.60 15.92
N SER A 404 9.26 49.93 15.25
CA SER A 404 9.30 49.70 13.80
C SER A 404 8.55 50.79 13.02
N ALA A 405 8.88 50.97 11.74
CA ALA A 405 8.04 51.75 10.81
C ALA A 405 6.76 50.98 10.47
N TYR A 406 6.91 49.69 10.23
CA TYR A 406 5.84 48.71 10.16
C TYR A 406 6.36 47.36 10.69
N TYR A 407 5.50 46.57 11.31
CA TYR A 407 5.78 45.27 11.88
C TYR A 407 5.05 44.17 11.11
N PRO A 408 5.73 43.33 10.32
CA PRO A 408 5.07 42.27 9.56
C PRO A 408 4.52 41.17 10.49
N VAL A 409 3.32 40.69 10.18
CA VAL A 409 2.68 39.56 10.85
C VAL A 409 2.41 38.49 9.80
N TYR A 410 3.06 37.34 9.91
CA TYR A 410 3.02 36.29 8.88
C TYR A 410 1.91 35.28 9.14
N PHE A 411 1.12 35.03 8.10
CA PHE A 411 0.11 33.97 8.01
C PHE A 411 0.53 33.03 6.90
N VAL A 412 0.80 31.76 7.23
CA VAL A 412 1.21 30.75 6.25
C VAL A 412 0.01 29.93 5.82
N LEU A 413 -0.15 29.80 4.51
CA LEU A 413 -1.07 28.87 3.87
C LEU A 413 -0.24 27.75 3.21
N ALA A 414 -0.63 26.50 3.38
CA ALA A 414 0.06 25.35 2.82
C ALA A 414 -0.91 24.43 2.09
N ASP A 415 -0.72 24.30 0.78
CA ASP A 415 -1.58 23.47 -0.08
C ASP A 415 -1.47 21.99 0.26
N GLY A 416 -2.54 21.24 0.04
CA GLY A 416 -2.50 19.79 0.06
C GLY A 416 -1.69 19.16 -1.09
N GLY A 417 -1.51 17.85 -1.03
CA GLY A 417 -0.78 17.08 -2.06
C GLY A 417 0.14 15.99 -1.53
N ALA A 418 -0.29 15.32 -0.46
CA ALA A 418 0.39 14.18 0.16
C ALA A 418 1.86 14.47 0.55
N SER A 419 2.72 13.44 0.52
CA SER A 419 4.11 13.51 0.98
C SER A 419 4.93 14.63 0.32
N ARG A 420 4.72 14.89 -0.98
CA ARG A 420 5.44 15.96 -1.71
C ARG A 420 5.12 17.34 -1.14
N SER A 421 3.85 17.63 -0.88
CA SER A 421 3.47 18.89 -0.21
C SER A 421 4.03 18.96 1.21
N GLY A 422 3.96 17.86 1.98
CA GLY A 422 4.53 17.83 3.33
C GLY A 422 6.02 18.15 3.35
N TYR A 423 6.79 17.54 2.45
CA TYR A 423 8.21 17.82 2.27
C TYR A 423 8.48 19.26 1.85
N TRP A 424 7.77 19.76 0.84
CA TRP A 424 7.94 21.12 0.34
C TRP A 424 7.63 22.17 1.40
N THR A 425 6.49 22.03 2.09
CA THR A 425 6.04 22.92 3.16
C THR A 425 7.04 22.96 4.31
N ALA A 426 7.44 21.80 4.83
CA ALA A 426 8.42 21.72 5.91
C ALA A 426 9.77 22.32 5.49
N SER A 427 10.22 22.05 4.26
CA SER A 427 11.50 22.54 3.74
C SER A 427 11.49 24.06 3.56
N ALA A 428 10.43 24.63 2.99
CA ALA A 428 10.30 26.07 2.77
C ALA A 428 10.28 26.83 4.10
N LEU A 429 9.45 26.38 5.07
CA LEU A 429 9.38 27.00 6.40
C LEU A 429 10.71 26.90 7.15
N SER A 430 11.34 25.72 7.10
CA SER A 430 12.65 25.52 7.72
C SER A 430 13.71 26.41 7.10
N LYS A 431 13.72 26.56 5.77
CA LYS A 431 14.64 27.45 5.08
C LYS A 431 14.45 28.90 5.48
N LEU A 432 13.21 29.37 5.61
CA LEU A 432 12.89 30.71 6.10
C LEU A 432 13.40 30.91 7.54
N GLN A 433 13.15 29.95 8.43
CA GLN A 433 13.61 30.01 9.82
C GLN A 433 15.13 30.03 9.96
N ASP A 434 15.82 29.11 9.27
CA ASP A 434 17.28 29.01 9.29
C ASP A 434 17.94 30.25 8.67
N SER A 435 17.47 30.69 7.49
CA SER A 435 18.08 31.81 6.76
C SER A 435 17.87 33.16 7.46
N THR A 436 16.79 33.28 8.24
CA THR A 436 16.51 34.49 9.03
C THR A 436 17.05 34.42 10.45
N LYS A 437 17.78 33.35 10.80
CA LYS A 437 18.32 33.09 12.15
C LYS A 437 17.23 33.20 13.23
N GLY A 438 16.05 32.64 12.95
CA GLY A 438 14.92 32.60 13.88
C GLY A 438 13.98 33.80 13.85
N LYS A 439 14.31 34.89 13.11
CA LYS A 439 13.43 36.06 13.03
C LYS A 439 12.06 35.73 12.43
N PHE A 440 12.00 34.82 11.45
CA PHE A 440 10.73 34.39 10.84
C PHE A 440 9.71 33.91 11.91
N GLY A 441 10.11 32.99 12.78
CA GLY A 441 9.26 32.46 13.86
C GLY A 441 8.84 33.48 14.92
N ASN A 442 9.49 34.66 14.98
CA ASN A 442 9.06 35.76 15.85
C ASN A 442 7.91 36.57 15.24
N HIS A 443 7.81 36.61 13.91
CA HIS A 443 6.74 37.30 13.18
C HIS A 443 5.60 36.35 12.76
N LEU A 444 5.80 35.04 12.89
CA LEU A 444 4.82 34.02 12.54
C LEU A 444 3.64 34.03 13.51
N PHE A 445 2.44 34.26 12.98
CA PHE A 445 1.19 34.30 13.73
C PHE A 445 0.37 33.04 13.55
N CYS A 446 0.31 32.50 12.32
CA CYS A 446 -0.51 31.32 12.02
C CYS A 446 0.13 30.45 10.94
N LEU A 447 -0.01 29.13 11.12
CA LEU A 447 0.22 28.08 10.14
C LEU A 447 -1.13 27.42 9.83
N SER A 448 -1.61 27.53 8.60
CA SER A 448 -2.82 26.86 8.12
C SER A 448 -2.49 25.96 6.94
N GLY A 449 -3.05 24.76 6.91
CA GLY A 449 -2.90 23.88 5.76
C GLY A 449 -3.86 22.70 5.78
N ALA A 450 -3.95 22.03 4.63
CA ALA A 450 -4.72 20.80 4.44
C ALA A 450 -3.81 19.66 3.95
N SER A 451 -4.24 18.42 4.15
CA SER A 451 -3.55 17.23 3.63
C SER A 451 -2.06 17.18 4.01
N GLY A 452 -1.20 16.89 3.04
CA GLY A 452 0.26 16.97 3.18
C GLY A 452 0.78 18.30 3.71
N GLY A 453 0.15 19.43 3.36
CA GLY A 453 0.52 20.75 3.88
C GLY A 453 0.36 20.84 5.40
N SER A 454 -0.67 20.18 5.96
CA SER A 454 -0.85 20.05 7.42
C SER A 454 0.31 19.28 8.07
N VAL A 455 0.79 18.21 7.42
CA VAL A 455 1.95 17.44 7.90
C VAL A 455 3.21 18.31 7.92
N GLY A 456 3.48 19.04 6.83
CA GLY A 456 4.64 19.93 6.76
C GLY A 456 4.59 21.08 7.77
N ASN A 457 3.42 21.69 7.95
CA ASN A 457 3.17 22.69 8.99
C ASN A 457 3.38 22.10 10.39
N GLY A 458 2.86 20.90 10.66
CA GLY A 458 3.02 20.21 11.93
C GLY A 458 4.47 19.86 12.26
N SER A 459 5.24 19.40 11.28
CA SER A 459 6.68 19.14 11.44
C SER A 459 7.45 20.41 11.82
N PHE A 460 7.20 21.53 11.12
CA PHE A 460 7.82 22.80 11.46
C PHE A 460 7.36 23.33 12.82
N PHE A 461 6.05 23.23 13.11
CA PHE A 461 5.44 23.64 14.38
C PHE A 461 6.05 22.91 15.58
N ALA A 462 6.26 21.59 15.46
CA ALA A 462 6.90 20.78 16.48
C ALA A 462 8.33 21.24 16.81
N LEU A 463 9.14 21.54 15.78
CA LEU A 463 10.49 22.07 15.97
C LEU A 463 10.47 23.47 16.59
N LEU A 464 9.52 24.32 16.18
CA LEU A 464 9.39 25.67 16.73
C LEU A 464 8.97 25.62 18.21
N HIS A 465 8.04 24.75 18.57
CA HIS A 465 7.64 24.50 19.96
C HIS A 465 8.83 24.05 20.80
N GLN A 466 9.62 23.10 20.30
CA GLN A 466 10.84 22.64 20.95
C GLN A 466 11.85 23.79 21.16
N GLN A 467 12.09 24.60 20.13
CA GLN A 467 13.00 25.75 20.20
C GLN A 467 12.55 26.77 21.26
N LYS A 468 11.25 27.13 21.27
CA LYS A 468 10.70 28.13 22.20
C LYS A 468 10.64 27.65 23.65
N ASN A 469 10.60 26.33 23.87
CA ASN A 469 10.67 25.73 25.19
C ASN A 469 12.12 25.44 25.66
N GLY A 470 13.11 26.13 25.07
CA GLY A 470 14.49 26.14 25.54
C GLY A 470 15.35 24.98 25.05
N THR A 471 14.83 24.11 24.18
CA THR A 471 15.61 23.02 23.58
C THR A 471 16.20 23.49 22.24
N PRO A 472 17.53 23.65 22.11
CA PRO A 472 18.13 24.19 20.89
C PRO A 472 17.83 23.31 19.67
N VAL A 473 17.41 23.96 18.59
CA VAL A 473 17.29 23.37 17.24
C VAL A 473 18.34 24.06 16.38
N LYS A 474 19.39 23.33 15.97
CA LYS A 474 20.54 23.91 15.25
C LYS A 474 20.23 24.21 13.78
N ASN A 475 19.49 23.33 13.11
CA ASN A 475 19.18 23.43 11.69
C ASN A 475 17.80 22.83 11.43
N PHE A 476 16.77 23.67 11.25
CA PHE A 476 15.41 23.20 11.00
C PHE A 476 15.33 22.37 9.72
N GLY A 477 16.07 22.78 8.68
CA GLY A 477 16.05 22.10 7.38
C GLY A 477 16.58 20.68 7.46
N GLN A 478 17.62 20.44 8.26
CA GLN A 478 18.19 19.10 8.41
C GLN A 478 17.26 18.20 9.22
N GLU A 479 16.73 18.69 10.34
CA GLU A 479 15.83 17.91 11.20
C GLU A 479 14.53 17.53 10.47
N THR A 480 13.94 18.46 9.70
CA THR A 480 12.74 18.16 8.90
C THR A 480 13.03 17.19 7.76
N ARG A 481 14.16 17.32 7.04
CA ARG A 481 14.55 16.36 6.00
C ARG A 481 14.82 14.97 6.58
N ASN A 482 15.51 14.90 7.72
CA ASN A 482 15.78 13.64 8.41
C ASN A 482 14.50 12.92 8.80
N PHE A 483 13.50 13.66 9.27
CA PHE A 483 12.19 13.10 9.59
C PHE A 483 11.42 12.65 8.34
N LEU A 484 11.33 13.50 7.31
CA LEU A 484 10.45 13.25 6.15
C LEU A 484 11.02 12.26 5.13
N GLN A 485 12.31 11.90 5.22
CA GLN A 485 12.90 10.83 4.41
C GLN A 485 12.61 9.42 4.95
N GLU A 486 12.03 9.31 6.16
CA GLU A 486 11.73 8.02 6.78
C GLU A 486 10.59 7.27 6.10
N ASP A 487 10.55 5.96 6.29
CA ASP A 487 9.54 5.10 5.69
C ASP A 487 8.22 5.10 6.48
N PHE A 488 7.34 6.04 6.13
CA PHE A 488 5.97 6.11 6.69
C PHE A 488 4.98 5.16 6.03
N LEU A 489 5.34 4.58 4.88
CA LEU A 489 4.39 3.90 4.01
C LEU A 489 4.34 2.39 4.25
N THR A 490 5.48 1.74 4.51
CA THR A 490 5.49 0.26 4.53
C THR A 490 4.63 -0.31 5.65
N TYR A 491 4.69 0.26 6.85
CA TYR A 491 3.85 -0.19 7.97
C TYR A 491 2.37 0.11 7.74
N THR A 492 2.07 1.27 7.13
CA THR A 492 0.71 1.66 6.69
C THR A 492 0.15 0.66 5.69
N LEU A 493 0.93 0.27 4.68
CA LEU A 493 0.57 -0.78 3.73
C LEU A 493 0.39 -2.13 4.43
N GLY A 494 1.22 -2.42 5.43
CA GLY A 494 1.09 -3.57 6.33
C GLY A 494 -0.33 -3.72 6.88
N ARG A 495 -0.91 -2.63 7.38
CA ARG A 495 -2.32 -2.61 7.82
C ARG A 495 -3.30 -2.71 6.66
N MET A 496 -3.10 -1.92 5.60
CA MET A 496 -4.00 -1.83 4.44
C MET A 496 -4.20 -3.17 3.71
N LEU A 497 -3.11 -3.87 3.40
CA LEU A 497 -3.12 -5.18 2.72
C LEU A 497 -3.17 -6.35 3.70
N GLY A 498 -3.36 -6.05 4.98
CA GLY A 498 -3.37 -6.99 6.10
C GLY A 498 -4.72 -7.00 6.81
N PRO A 499 -4.77 -6.63 8.10
CA PRO A 499 -6.00 -6.58 8.89
C PRO A 499 -7.14 -5.80 8.20
N ASP A 500 -6.87 -4.65 7.59
CA ASP A 500 -7.91 -3.83 6.95
C ASP A 500 -8.58 -4.55 5.75
N PHE A 501 -7.89 -5.51 5.12
CA PHE A 501 -8.44 -6.31 4.03
C PHE A 501 -9.57 -7.25 4.47
N VAL A 502 -9.65 -7.60 5.76
CA VAL A 502 -10.70 -8.50 6.30
C VAL A 502 -11.55 -7.84 7.38
N ARG A 503 -11.17 -6.64 7.81
CA ARG A 503 -11.78 -5.94 8.94
C ARG A 503 -13.24 -5.60 8.77
N PHE A 504 -13.71 -5.47 7.53
CA PHE A 504 -15.12 -5.24 7.22
C PHE A 504 -16.00 -6.48 7.47
N VAL A 505 -15.40 -7.66 7.63
CA VAL A 505 -16.11 -8.91 8.00
C VAL A 505 -15.75 -9.35 9.42
N LEU A 506 -14.49 -9.18 9.82
CA LEU A 506 -13.97 -9.71 11.07
C LEU A 506 -13.66 -8.58 12.07
N PRO A 507 -14.23 -8.63 13.30
CA PRO A 507 -13.98 -7.65 14.35
C PRO A 507 -12.54 -7.78 14.89
N ILE A 508 -11.56 -7.19 14.20
CA ILE A 508 -10.15 -7.20 14.61
C ILE A 508 -9.84 -5.89 15.36
N TRP A 509 -10.29 -5.80 16.62
CA TRP A 509 -10.17 -4.58 17.45
C TRP A 509 -8.81 -4.42 18.13
N PHE A 510 -8.08 -5.52 18.31
CA PHE A 510 -6.78 -5.53 19.01
C PHE A 510 -5.61 -5.04 18.15
N ILE A 511 -5.89 -4.68 16.89
CA ILE A 511 -4.92 -4.19 15.94
C ILE A 511 -5.27 -2.75 15.59
N ASP A 512 -4.30 -1.89 15.35
CA ASP A 512 -4.56 -0.53 14.85
C ASP A 512 -4.86 -0.52 13.34
N ASP A 513 -5.66 0.43 12.86
CA ASP A 513 -5.91 0.62 11.42
C ASP A 513 -4.73 1.25 10.68
N ARG A 514 -4.86 1.34 9.34
CA ARG A 514 -3.79 1.93 8.51
C ARG A 514 -3.52 3.41 8.81
N ALA A 515 -4.49 4.18 9.31
CA ALA A 515 -4.26 5.57 9.73
C ALA A 515 -3.42 5.60 11.01
N ALA A 516 -3.78 4.80 12.01
CA ALA A 516 -3.02 4.67 13.25
C ALA A 516 -1.60 4.11 13.02
N ALA A 517 -1.41 3.23 12.03
CA ALA A 517 -0.07 2.79 11.61
C ALA A 517 0.75 3.92 10.96
N LEU A 518 0.12 4.78 10.15
CA LEU A 518 0.77 5.96 9.59
C LEU A 518 1.19 6.94 10.71
N GLU A 519 0.29 7.18 11.67
CA GLU A 519 0.61 8.00 12.85
C GLU A 519 1.76 7.38 13.66
N HIS A 520 1.75 6.05 13.88
CA HIS A 520 2.83 5.35 14.58
C HIS A 520 4.17 5.46 13.85
N ALA A 521 4.17 5.40 12.51
CA ALA A 521 5.38 5.56 11.72
C ALA A 521 5.94 6.99 11.83
N MET A 522 5.09 8.01 11.90
CA MET A 522 5.52 9.39 12.20
C MET A 522 6.03 9.57 13.63
N GLU A 523 5.61 8.72 14.56
CA GLU A 523 6.03 8.80 15.97
C GLU A 523 7.35 8.08 16.25
N ASN A 524 7.66 7.04 15.45
CA ASN A 524 8.75 6.10 15.74
C ASN A 524 9.71 5.90 14.56
N GLY A 525 9.49 6.53 13.41
CA GLY A 525 10.20 6.23 12.16
C GLY A 525 11.67 6.62 12.09
N GLY A 526 12.21 7.40 13.03
CA GLY A 526 13.60 7.87 12.98
C GLY A 526 14.62 6.86 13.49
N VAL A 527 15.77 6.73 12.81
CA VAL A 527 16.95 6.04 13.35
C VAL A 527 17.72 7.00 14.26
N GLY A 528 17.53 6.84 15.57
CA GLY A 528 18.08 7.73 16.59
C GLY A 528 16.96 8.39 17.39
N THR A 529 17.30 8.99 18.53
CA THR A 529 16.37 9.75 19.38
C THR A 529 16.02 11.11 18.75
N ASP A 530 15.74 11.11 17.45
CA ASP A 530 15.39 12.30 16.67
C ASP A 530 14.15 12.93 17.28
N ARG A 531 14.36 14.15 17.77
CA ARG A 531 13.41 14.84 18.63
C ARG A 531 12.09 15.07 17.90
N LEU A 532 12.09 15.20 16.57
CA LEU A 532 10.87 15.48 15.81
C LEU A 532 9.85 14.33 15.90
N SER A 533 10.24 13.06 15.73
CA SER A 533 9.31 11.93 15.85
C SER A 533 8.67 11.85 17.25
N SER A 534 9.48 12.04 18.30
CA SER A 534 8.96 12.12 19.68
C SER A 534 8.06 13.35 19.91
N LYS A 535 8.30 14.46 19.21
CA LYS A 535 7.43 15.64 19.25
C LYS A 535 6.13 15.43 18.48
N MET A 536 6.13 14.67 17.39
CA MET A 536 4.89 14.24 16.72
C MET A 536 4.03 13.37 17.65
N ALA A 537 4.66 12.58 18.52
CA ALA A 537 3.96 11.77 19.53
C ALA A 537 3.43 12.56 20.74
N SER A 538 3.79 13.84 20.87
CA SER A 538 3.39 14.66 22.01
C SER A 538 1.92 15.08 21.91
N GLU A 539 1.29 15.25 23.06
CA GLU A 539 -0.11 15.63 23.15
C GLU A 539 -0.31 17.07 22.68
N LEU A 540 -1.33 17.32 21.84
CA LEU A 540 -1.61 18.66 21.32
C LEU A 540 -1.95 19.64 22.45
N SER A 541 -2.51 19.14 23.56
CA SER A 541 -2.76 19.93 24.77
C SER A 541 -1.51 20.53 25.40
N GLU A 542 -0.35 19.87 25.23
CA GLU A 542 0.94 20.38 25.68
C GLU A 542 1.52 21.43 24.73
N MET A 543 0.79 21.77 23.65
CA MET A 543 1.17 22.75 22.64
C MET A 543 0.11 23.86 22.52
N PHE A 544 -0.61 24.15 23.61
CA PHE A 544 -1.47 25.33 23.69
C PHE A 544 -0.66 26.57 24.06
N PRO A 545 -0.95 27.71 23.40
CA PRO A 545 -0.20 28.92 23.64
C PRO A 545 -0.50 29.52 25.01
N PHE A 546 0.50 30.18 25.58
CA PHE A 546 0.43 30.93 26.84
C PHE A 546 0.11 30.08 28.08
N GLN A 547 0.36 28.76 28.04
CA GLN A 547 0.37 27.91 29.23
C GLN A 547 1.72 27.98 29.97
N LYS A 548 1.78 27.48 31.21
CA LYS A 548 2.91 27.61 32.16
C LYS A 548 4.30 27.37 31.53
N ASN A 549 4.39 26.43 30.57
CA ASN A 549 5.63 26.05 29.88
C ASN A 549 5.67 26.40 28.39
N ASN A 550 4.64 27.04 27.82
CA ASN A 550 4.55 27.37 26.39
C ASN A 550 4.37 28.87 26.20
N LYS A 551 5.47 29.57 25.92
CA LYS A 551 5.40 30.99 25.60
C LYS A 551 5.53 31.15 24.09
N ASP A 552 4.54 31.83 23.51
CA ASP A 552 4.65 32.41 22.17
C ASP A 552 4.75 31.41 20.99
N ILE A 553 3.90 30.38 20.91
CA ILE A 553 3.80 29.52 19.71
C ILE A 553 2.71 30.01 18.74
N PRO A 554 2.87 29.87 17.42
CA PRO A 554 1.89 30.33 16.45
C PRO A 554 0.58 29.53 16.55
N ILE A 555 -0.50 30.09 15.99
CA ILE A 555 -1.74 29.35 15.78
C ILE A 555 -1.49 28.25 14.75
N LEU A 556 -1.93 27.03 15.04
CA LEU A 556 -1.95 25.92 14.09
C LEU A 556 -3.40 25.65 13.68
N PHE A 557 -3.67 25.70 12.38
CA PHE A 557 -4.94 25.31 11.76
C PHE A 557 -4.71 24.08 10.86
N VAL A 558 -5.10 22.91 11.36
CA VAL A 558 -5.20 21.71 10.55
C VAL A 558 -6.64 21.61 10.03
N ASN A 559 -6.80 21.79 8.72
CA ASN A 559 -8.11 21.78 8.07
C ASN A 559 -8.60 20.35 7.87
N VAL A 560 -9.86 20.11 8.22
CA VAL A 560 -10.57 18.84 8.00
C VAL A 560 -11.93 19.10 7.39
N THR A 561 -12.53 18.09 6.78
CA THR A 561 -13.90 18.15 6.27
C THR A 561 -14.74 17.07 6.92
N ARG A 562 -15.93 17.40 7.44
CA ARG A 562 -16.88 16.40 7.89
C ARG A 562 -17.57 15.76 6.69
N MET A 563 -17.48 14.44 6.58
CA MET A 563 -17.97 13.67 5.44
C MET A 563 -19.50 13.72 5.28
N GLN A 564 -20.23 13.77 6.38
CA GLN A 564 -21.70 13.70 6.40
C GLN A 564 -22.38 14.82 5.63
N ASP A 565 -21.86 16.04 5.72
CA ASP A 565 -22.51 17.26 5.23
C ASP A 565 -21.54 18.24 4.55
N GLY A 566 -20.28 17.82 4.33
CA GLY A 566 -19.24 18.65 3.71
C GLY A 566 -18.81 19.84 4.57
N ARG A 567 -19.19 19.88 5.85
CA ARG A 567 -18.93 21.03 6.72
C ARG A 567 -17.44 21.13 7.05
N PRO A 568 -16.80 22.30 6.87
CA PRO A 568 -15.40 22.48 7.22
C PRO A 568 -15.20 22.44 8.74
N GLY A 569 -14.06 21.92 9.17
CA GLY A 569 -13.63 21.89 10.57
C GLY A 569 -12.14 22.18 10.72
N LEU A 570 -11.72 22.49 11.93
CA LEU A 570 -10.33 22.73 12.29
C LEU A 570 -9.96 21.94 13.54
N VAL A 571 -8.77 21.34 13.50
CA VAL A 571 -8.03 20.95 14.70
C VAL A 571 -7.04 22.08 14.99
N SER A 572 -7.17 22.75 16.14
CA SER A 572 -6.39 23.95 16.45
C SER A 572 -6.00 24.10 17.92
N ASN A 573 -4.86 24.74 18.17
CA ASN A 573 -4.39 25.10 19.51
C ASN A 573 -5.07 26.36 20.11
N ILE A 574 -5.97 27.03 19.37
CA ILE A 574 -6.87 28.06 19.91
C ILE A 574 -8.33 27.58 19.89
N LYS A 575 -9.17 28.22 20.70
CA LYS A 575 -10.62 27.98 20.71
C LYS A 575 -11.26 28.71 19.54
N LEU A 576 -12.08 28.01 18.75
CA LEU A 576 -12.87 28.65 17.69
C LEU A 576 -14.16 29.24 18.25
N GLU A 577 -14.46 30.47 17.85
CA GLU A 577 -15.68 31.20 18.21
C GLU A 577 -16.56 31.33 16.95
N GLU A 578 -17.84 30.96 17.08
CA GLU A 578 -18.81 30.98 15.97
C GLU A 578 -18.99 32.39 15.36
N SER A 579 -18.81 33.44 16.17
CA SER A 579 -18.86 34.83 15.71
C SER A 579 -17.73 35.22 14.75
N ILE A 580 -16.62 34.45 14.74
CA ILE A 580 -15.43 34.72 13.93
C ILE A 580 -15.31 33.69 12.81
N PHE A 581 -15.37 32.41 13.15
CA PHE A 581 -15.13 31.29 12.22
C PHE A 581 -16.43 30.69 11.67
N GLY A 582 -17.54 31.40 11.85
CA GLY A 582 -18.87 30.98 11.43
C GLY A 582 -19.20 29.57 11.91
N LYS A 583 -19.71 28.76 11.00
CA LYS A 583 -20.18 27.40 11.28
C LYS A 583 -19.07 26.35 11.27
N ARG A 584 -17.77 26.70 11.23
CA ARG A 584 -16.69 25.69 11.25
C ARG A 584 -16.72 24.84 12.51
N ILE A 585 -16.44 23.55 12.36
CA ILE A 585 -16.40 22.63 13.49
C ILE A 585 -15.07 22.77 14.24
N ASP A 586 -15.09 23.09 15.53
CA ASP A 586 -13.94 22.93 16.41
C ASP A 586 -13.82 21.46 16.81
N VAL A 587 -13.03 20.68 16.07
CA VAL A 587 -12.96 19.22 16.23
C VAL A 587 -12.56 18.83 17.64
N LEU A 588 -11.66 19.59 18.27
CA LEU A 588 -11.19 19.31 19.63
C LEU A 588 -12.28 19.53 20.70
N GLN A 589 -13.27 20.41 20.45
CA GLN A 589 -14.43 20.54 21.35
C GLN A 589 -15.41 19.37 21.24
N THR A 590 -15.35 18.61 20.13
CA THR A 590 -16.24 17.44 19.92
C THR A 590 -15.74 16.15 20.58
N LEU A 591 -14.52 16.18 21.14
CA LEU A 591 -13.93 15.05 21.84
C LEU A 591 -14.59 14.83 23.20
N ASP A 592 -14.73 13.58 23.60
CA ASP A 592 -15.28 13.22 24.90
C ASP A 592 -14.40 13.73 26.05
N THR A 593 -15.03 13.97 27.21
CA THR A 593 -14.30 14.41 28.41
C THR A 593 -13.23 13.38 28.80
N GLY A 594 -12.04 13.85 29.16
CA GLY A 594 -10.91 12.99 29.48
C GLY A 594 -10.19 12.40 28.27
N LYS A 595 -10.57 12.71 27.03
CA LYS A 595 -9.82 12.33 25.82
C LYS A 595 -8.81 13.41 25.42
N ASN A 596 -7.75 12.99 24.74
CA ASN A 596 -6.70 13.83 24.19
C ASN A 596 -6.32 13.37 22.77
N MET A 597 -5.56 14.20 22.07
CA MET A 597 -5.13 13.98 20.70
C MET A 597 -3.67 14.38 20.55
N LYS A 598 -2.86 13.49 19.98
CA LYS A 598 -1.46 13.76 19.64
C LYS A 598 -1.34 14.67 18.42
N LEU A 599 -0.19 15.33 18.28
CA LEU A 599 0.10 16.14 17.09
C LEU A 599 0.09 15.30 15.80
N SER A 600 0.64 14.08 15.83
CA SER A 600 0.59 13.09 14.73
C SER A 600 -0.84 12.82 14.27
N THR A 601 -1.74 12.51 15.21
CA THR A 601 -3.16 12.28 14.94
C THR A 601 -3.82 13.54 14.39
N ALA A 602 -3.52 14.72 14.95
CA ALA A 602 -4.06 15.99 14.47
C ALA A 602 -3.68 16.27 13.00
N VAL A 603 -2.40 16.14 12.62
CA VAL A 603 -1.98 16.39 11.23
C VAL A 603 -2.51 15.32 10.28
N ILE A 604 -2.60 14.06 10.72
CA ILE A 604 -3.16 12.98 9.91
C ILE A 604 -4.66 13.17 9.71
N MET A 605 -5.41 13.69 10.69
CA MET A 605 -6.82 14.06 10.50
C MET A 605 -7.02 14.98 9.30
N GLY A 606 -6.12 15.96 9.10
CA GLY A 606 -6.13 16.83 7.92
C GLY A 606 -5.73 16.14 6.61
N ALA A 607 -5.12 14.95 6.68
CA ALA A 607 -4.59 14.16 5.57
C ALA A 607 -5.29 12.78 5.41
N ARG A 608 -6.54 12.67 5.85
CA ARG A 608 -7.37 11.47 5.68
C ARG A 608 -7.97 11.38 4.28
N PHE A 609 -7.14 11.02 3.31
CA PHE A 609 -7.58 10.81 1.93
C PHE A 609 -8.05 9.36 1.75
N PRO A 610 -9.33 9.09 1.43
CA PRO A 610 -9.95 7.75 1.55
C PRO A 610 -9.21 6.59 0.88
N TYR A 611 -8.49 6.86 -0.22
CA TYR A 611 -7.71 5.86 -0.95
C TYR A 611 -6.45 5.38 -0.21
N VAL A 612 -5.93 6.18 0.74
CA VAL A 612 -4.70 5.88 1.49
C VAL A 612 -5.03 5.68 2.97
N SER A 613 -5.72 6.64 3.59
CA SER A 613 -6.10 6.63 5.00
C SER A 613 -7.62 6.73 5.12
N PRO A 614 -8.24 5.92 6.02
CA PRO A 614 -9.68 5.91 6.17
C PRO A 614 -10.19 7.21 6.80
N ALA A 615 -11.47 7.51 6.56
CA ALA A 615 -12.16 8.55 7.32
C ALA A 615 -12.05 8.26 8.82
N GLY A 616 -11.77 9.29 9.61
CA GLY A 616 -11.58 9.16 11.05
C GLY A 616 -12.88 9.40 11.78
N ARG A 617 -13.37 8.40 12.50
CA ARG A 617 -14.58 8.55 13.33
C ARG A 617 -14.23 9.14 14.69
N ILE A 618 -14.94 10.21 15.06
CA ILE A 618 -15.04 10.74 16.42
C ILE A 618 -16.52 10.84 16.74
N ASN A 619 -16.97 10.11 17.76
CA ASN A 619 -18.38 10.00 18.10
C ASN A 619 -19.20 9.56 16.88
N ASN A 620 -20.20 10.33 16.44
CA ASN A 620 -20.97 10.03 15.23
C ASN A 620 -20.55 10.86 14.01
N ASN A 621 -19.38 11.51 14.06
CA ASN A 621 -18.83 12.34 12.99
C ASN A 621 -17.66 11.64 12.29
N TYR A 622 -17.60 11.74 10.96
CA TYR A 622 -16.51 11.21 10.14
C TYR A 622 -15.75 12.36 9.53
N TYR A 623 -14.44 12.39 9.73
CA TYR A 623 -13.58 13.44 9.21
C TYR A 623 -12.65 12.89 8.13
N VAL A 624 -12.56 13.63 7.03
CA VAL A 624 -11.69 13.36 5.89
C VAL A 624 -10.78 14.57 5.64
N ASP A 625 -9.88 14.42 4.67
CA ASP A 625 -8.93 15.43 4.22
C ASP A 625 -9.56 16.83 4.07
N GLY A 626 -8.87 17.85 4.58
CA GLY A 626 -9.32 19.25 4.49
C GLY A 626 -9.47 19.74 3.04
N GLY A 627 -8.71 19.15 2.11
CA GLY A 627 -8.76 19.46 0.69
C GLY A 627 -10.05 19.09 -0.01
N TYR A 628 -10.96 18.35 0.66
CA TYR A 628 -12.33 18.16 0.16
C TYR A 628 -13.12 19.48 0.13
N PHE A 629 -12.82 20.40 1.05
CA PHE A 629 -13.48 21.70 1.14
C PHE A 629 -12.54 22.83 0.71
N ASP A 630 -11.34 22.91 1.30
CA ASP A 630 -10.36 23.96 1.02
C ASP A 630 -8.94 23.37 1.07
N ASN A 631 -8.35 23.15 -0.10
CA ASN A 631 -7.01 22.58 -0.22
C ASN A 631 -5.90 23.54 0.23
N SER A 632 -6.15 24.85 0.28
CA SER A 632 -5.16 25.87 0.65
C SER A 632 -5.14 26.19 2.14
N GLY A 633 -6.24 25.92 2.84
CA GLY A 633 -6.46 26.34 4.23
C GLY A 633 -6.66 27.85 4.39
N ALA A 634 -6.97 28.57 3.30
CA ALA A 634 -7.12 30.02 3.28
C ALA A 634 -8.37 30.51 4.01
N GLY A 635 -9.47 29.74 3.99
CA GLY A 635 -10.76 30.20 4.51
C GLY A 635 -10.73 30.62 5.98
N ALA A 636 -10.13 29.78 6.85
CA ALA A 636 -9.98 30.08 8.27
C ALA A 636 -9.05 31.27 8.54
N VAL A 637 -8.01 31.43 7.73
CA VAL A 637 -7.06 32.55 7.84
C VAL A 637 -7.71 33.86 7.41
N HIS A 638 -8.54 33.83 6.37
CA HIS A 638 -9.28 35.00 5.90
C HIS A 638 -10.24 35.52 6.98
N GLU A 639 -11.05 34.63 7.57
CA GLU A 639 -11.96 34.95 8.69
C GLU A 639 -11.21 35.54 9.89
N MET A 640 -10.06 34.94 10.24
CA MET A 640 -9.19 35.44 11.30
C MET A 640 -8.66 36.84 10.99
N ILE A 641 -8.13 37.08 9.79
CA ILE A 641 -7.57 38.39 9.39
C ILE A 641 -8.63 39.49 9.48
N ILE A 642 -9.87 39.24 9.04
CA ILE A 642 -10.97 40.21 9.15
C ILE A 642 -11.19 40.61 10.61
N GLN A 643 -11.23 39.64 11.53
CA GLN A 643 -11.43 39.93 12.94
C GLN A 643 -10.24 40.68 13.57
N LEU A 644 -9.02 40.35 13.16
CA LEU A 644 -7.82 41.07 13.62
C LEU A 644 -7.80 42.51 13.11
N GLN A 645 -8.18 42.76 11.85
CA GLN A 645 -8.29 44.10 11.29
C GLN A 645 -9.28 44.95 12.08
N ARG A 646 -10.48 44.43 12.35
CA ARG A 646 -11.46 45.10 13.22
C ARG A 646 -10.89 45.44 14.59
N THR A 647 -10.17 44.51 15.21
CA THR A 647 -9.55 44.72 16.53
C THR A 647 -8.49 45.85 16.49
N VAL A 648 -7.75 45.96 15.39
CA VAL A 648 -6.78 47.05 15.16
C VAL A 648 -7.52 48.37 14.94
N GLU A 649 -8.56 48.40 14.10
CA GLU A 649 -9.39 49.58 13.82
C GLU A 649 -10.04 50.12 15.09
N ASP A 650 -10.66 49.25 15.90
CA ASP A 650 -11.26 49.62 17.20
C ASP A 650 -10.22 50.27 18.13
N SER A 651 -9.00 49.73 18.16
CA SER A 651 -7.91 50.26 18.98
C SER A 651 -7.42 51.63 18.49
N LEU A 652 -7.40 51.83 17.17
CA LEU A 652 -6.99 53.09 16.55
C LEU A 652 -8.06 54.19 16.65
N ALA A 653 -9.34 53.81 16.67
CA ALA A 653 -10.44 54.72 16.92
C ALA A 653 -10.36 55.32 18.34
N VAL A 654 -9.92 54.52 19.32
CA VAL A 654 -9.70 54.99 20.70
C VAL A 654 -8.38 55.76 20.85
N ASN A 655 -7.31 55.30 20.20
CA ASN A 655 -6.00 55.95 20.22
C ASN A 655 -5.34 55.89 18.83
N PRO A 656 -5.35 56.99 18.05
CA PRO A 656 -4.76 57.00 16.70
C PRO A 656 -3.26 56.67 16.66
N GLN A 657 -2.55 56.83 17.77
CA GLN A 657 -1.12 56.51 17.91
C GLN A 657 -0.88 55.12 18.52
N HIS A 658 -1.92 54.28 18.60
CA HIS A 658 -1.79 52.94 19.17
C HIS A 658 -0.80 52.10 18.34
N TYR A 659 0.12 51.40 19.01
CA TYR A 659 1.20 50.64 18.37
C TYR A 659 0.68 49.57 17.39
N LEU A 660 -0.55 49.09 17.56
CA LEU A 660 -1.18 48.14 16.63
C LEU A 660 -1.36 48.69 15.21
N GLY A 661 -1.41 50.02 15.01
CA GLY A 661 -1.46 50.62 13.68
C GLY A 661 -0.21 50.38 12.83
N LYS A 662 0.88 49.90 13.46
CA LYS A 662 2.11 49.52 12.76
C LYS A 662 2.07 48.09 12.22
N LEU A 663 1.07 47.27 12.58
CA LEU A 663 1.00 45.89 12.13
C LEU A 663 0.70 45.81 10.63
N LYS A 664 1.44 44.96 9.91
CA LYS A 664 1.20 44.66 8.49
C LYS A 664 0.98 43.18 8.29
N PHE A 665 -0.27 42.79 8.06
CA PHE A 665 -0.63 41.39 7.83
C PHE A 665 -0.14 40.92 6.46
N THR A 666 0.69 39.88 6.45
CA THR A 666 1.36 39.33 5.26
C THR A 666 1.05 37.85 5.11
N ILE A 667 0.51 37.46 3.97
CA ILE A 667 0.22 36.05 3.66
C ILE A 667 1.40 35.46 2.91
N ILE A 668 1.87 34.29 3.35
CA ILE A 668 2.87 33.47 2.68
C ILE A 668 2.16 32.19 2.24
N HIS A 669 1.91 32.05 0.94
CA HIS A 669 1.27 30.86 0.40
C HIS A 669 2.33 29.92 -0.16
N ILE A 670 2.50 28.77 0.49
CA ILE A 670 3.35 27.68 0.03
C ILE A 670 2.50 26.79 -0.88
N MET A 671 2.58 27.08 -2.16
CA MET A 671 1.83 26.36 -3.19
C MET A 671 2.51 25.05 -3.57
N ASN A 672 1.71 24.06 -3.95
CA ASN A 672 2.17 22.79 -4.50
C ASN A 672 1.71 22.68 -5.96
N SER A 673 2.50 23.23 -6.89
CA SER A 673 2.24 23.23 -8.34
C SER A 673 2.97 22.11 -9.07
#